data_AF-A0A662XNB9-F1
#
_entry.id   AF-A0A662XNB9-F1
#
_cell.length_a   1.000
_cell.length_b   1.000
_cell.length_c   1.000
_cell.angle_alpha   90.00
_cell.angle_beta   90.00
_cell.angle_gamma   90.00
#
_symmetry.space_group_name_H-M   'P 1'
#
loop_
_entity.id
_entity.type
_entity.pdbx_description
1 polymer ?
#
loop_
_entity_poly.entity_id
_entity_poly.type
_entity_poly.pdbx_seq_one_letter_code
_entity_poly.pdbx_strand_id
1 'polypeptide(L)'
;MKLPTVTIAPLALLAAVAAPTAHGMFRFDCFNNLVVDRVDPIVNPGVASGHLHAISGGNGFSKSADGAAMKASTCTSCPIGADLSAYWVPQMYVKFKNGTGYGLVESHQIVYYEPRPTGNETVIPFPDGLKMLAGNPKLREAGDSIEQRAITWVCIDYDNSHPEQQGIPNFKCPDGLRGQVNFPMCWDGVNTDSDDHKSHVAYATDLDGGSCPDGWQKMVKIFYEAFYSVDKYDDEWDGDQHPFVLSNGDRTGYGFHGDFLDGWDKDVLRDAIDQCTDENYFNSGECPPLTASFSSDAPEEKCVNEPEIVEDISPVTALPGNNPVDGDTVASTAGSSSSTATETPSVAASVSGSAASVGSGSAGDAAASATSAPAQSSDGASVGGEADALTPTPETPATSAAPEVTSEAPTSTPETTLAPTPTGAGLILGNPPEETKPICRSRPKMPPFRRVQVHTWSTNFRAATEIVEVAKLPTPAAGNVVVKNHFLGINATDINITNGGYGRTTLPINCGLEAGQWDLYVGVVTSVGEGVTSAKVNDYVAFQHLGAFAEYTEVPATKLIQTPELSPAVIPLTVCGVSASLALEKAGDMKTNETVFVSAAAGATGQFVAQLAKLAGNHVIGACSSDEKVAYLKSLGVDRPINYKKEDLSAVLKAEYPDGINLAFESVGGELFKAVLDNIAVLGRIIVFGNVSHYHGDSGPEPQYGYQQNRKMQLRSASLRGFLLFHHAKDVPEHLERLLKLIKEGKLKAGIDPTEFRGLESIPDAIDRLYAQKNIGKLVIRL
;
A
#
# COMPACT_ATOMS: atom_id res chain seq x y z
N MET A 1 -70.00 -17.95 -41.98
CA MET A 1 -69.64 -16.52 -42.20
C MET A 1 -68.14 -16.38 -42.01
N LYS A 2 -67.48 -15.44 -42.69
CA LYS A 2 -66.10 -15.01 -42.38
C LYS A 2 -66.19 -13.75 -41.50
N LEU A 3 -65.27 -13.62 -40.55
CA LEU A 3 -64.93 -12.35 -39.90
C LEU A 3 -63.43 -12.09 -40.11
N PRO A 4 -62.99 -10.82 -40.22
CA PRO A 4 -61.75 -10.48 -40.92
C PRO A 4 -60.51 -10.47 -40.01
N THR A 5 -59.36 -10.69 -40.64
CA THR A 5 -58.04 -10.40 -40.07
C THR A 5 -57.86 -8.90 -39.87
N VAL A 6 -57.41 -8.47 -38.69
CA VAL A 6 -56.92 -7.11 -38.45
C VAL A 6 -55.44 -7.19 -38.14
N THR A 7 -54.60 -6.66 -39.03
CA THR A 7 -53.16 -6.55 -38.83
C THR A 7 -52.84 -5.38 -37.91
N ILE A 8 -52.33 -5.67 -36.70
CA ILE A 8 -51.71 -4.67 -35.83
C ILE A 8 -50.21 -4.69 -36.11
N ALA A 9 -49.67 -3.59 -36.64
CA ALA A 9 -48.22 -3.41 -36.76
C ALA A 9 -47.67 -2.89 -35.42
N PRO A 10 -46.55 -3.43 -34.90
CA PRO A 10 -45.92 -2.92 -33.69
C PRO A 10 -45.26 -1.57 -33.98
N LEU A 11 -45.81 -0.49 -33.43
CA LEU A 11 -45.18 0.83 -33.47
C LEU A 11 -44.01 0.87 -32.48
N ALA A 12 -42.85 0.40 -32.92
CA ALA A 12 -41.63 0.39 -32.11
C ALA A 12 -41.11 1.83 -31.92
N LEU A 13 -41.60 2.52 -30.89
CA LEU A 13 -41.09 3.82 -30.47
C LEU A 13 -39.73 3.64 -29.78
N LEU A 14 -38.68 3.50 -30.58
CA LEU A 14 -37.31 3.38 -30.10
C LEU A 14 -36.82 4.76 -29.61
N ALA A 15 -37.24 5.15 -28.41
CA ALA A 15 -36.66 6.27 -27.68
C ALA A 15 -35.24 5.90 -27.25
N ALA A 16 -34.29 6.07 -28.17
CA ALA A 16 -32.87 5.95 -27.87
C ALA A 16 -32.47 7.09 -26.93
N VAL A 17 -32.55 6.84 -25.62
CA VAL A 17 -31.77 7.59 -24.65
C VAL A 17 -30.31 7.35 -25.00
N ALA A 18 -29.66 8.35 -25.58
CA ALA A 18 -28.23 8.32 -25.74
C ALA A 18 -27.63 8.25 -24.34
N ALA A 19 -26.96 7.14 -24.02
CA ALA A 19 -26.02 7.15 -22.90
C ALA A 19 -24.99 8.26 -23.18
N PRO A 20 -24.57 9.04 -22.17
CA PRO A 20 -23.46 9.95 -22.36
C PRO A 20 -22.27 9.15 -22.87
N THR A 21 -21.61 9.64 -23.92
CA THR A 21 -20.33 9.09 -24.34
C THR A 21 -19.35 9.27 -23.18
N ALA A 22 -18.91 8.16 -22.60
CA ALA A 22 -17.81 8.19 -21.64
C ALA A 22 -16.57 8.63 -22.41
N HIS A 23 -16.20 9.90 -22.25
CA HIS A 23 -14.96 10.43 -22.78
C HIS A 23 -13.83 10.02 -21.85
N GLY A 24 -12.72 9.56 -22.42
CA GLY A 24 -11.54 9.17 -21.67
C GLY A 24 -11.04 10.28 -20.75
N MET A 25 -10.45 9.86 -19.64
CA MET A 25 -9.77 10.71 -18.66
C MET A 25 -8.36 10.15 -18.42
N PHE A 26 -7.46 10.98 -17.92
CA PHE A 26 -6.18 10.51 -17.38
C PHE A 26 -6.10 10.84 -15.88
N ARG A 27 -5.80 9.82 -15.07
CA ARG A 27 -5.70 9.89 -13.60
C ARG A 27 -4.26 9.65 -13.17
N PHE A 28 -3.77 10.51 -12.28
CA PHE A 28 -2.42 10.46 -11.71
C PHE A 28 -2.48 10.40 -10.19
N ASP A 29 -1.95 9.31 -9.64
CA ASP A 29 -1.83 9.11 -8.19
C ASP A 29 -0.55 9.80 -7.70
N CYS A 30 -0.69 10.96 -7.07
CA CYS A 30 0.42 11.66 -6.43
C CYS A 30 0.64 11.04 -5.05
N PHE A 31 1.33 9.89 -5.03
CA PHE A 31 1.42 8.97 -3.89
C PHE A 31 1.86 9.61 -2.57
N ASN A 32 2.64 10.70 -2.62
CA ASN A 32 2.96 11.53 -1.47
C ASN A 32 2.91 13.02 -1.82
N ASN A 33 2.60 13.82 -0.80
CA ASN A 33 2.76 15.26 -0.83
C ASN A 33 4.25 15.63 -1.07
N LEU A 34 4.50 16.58 -1.97
CA LEU A 34 5.77 17.26 -2.14
C LEU A 34 6.22 17.93 -0.83
N VAL A 35 5.28 18.58 -0.12
CA VAL A 35 5.49 19.18 1.21
C VAL A 35 4.13 19.39 1.91
N VAL A 36 4.15 19.57 3.23
CA VAL A 36 3.01 20.08 4.02
C VAL A 36 3.46 21.37 4.69
N ASP A 37 2.95 22.51 4.23
CA ASP A 37 3.51 23.84 4.56
C ASP A 37 2.42 24.94 4.53
N ARG A 38 2.69 26.07 5.18
CA ARG A 38 1.87 27.29 5.10
C ARG A 38 2.34 28.17 3.93
N VAL A 39 2.36 27.57 2.75
CA VAL A 39 2.77 28.19 1.49
C VAL A 39 1.57 28.28 0.55
N ASP A 40 1.41 29.46 -0.07
CA ASP A 40 0.36 29.76 -1.04
C ASP A 40 0.82 30.92 -1.95
N PRO A 41 1.35 30.62 -3.14
CA PRO A 41 1.81 31.63 -4.10
C PRO A 41 0.66 32.31 -4.88
N ILE A 42 -0.59 31.89 -4.69
CA ILE A 42 -1.76 32.52 -5.33
C ILE A 42 -2.29 33.61 -4.40
N VAL A 43 -2.79 33.22 -3.23
CA VAL A 43 -3.53 34.12 -2.32
C VAL A 43 -2.58 34.88 -1.37
N ASN A 44 -1.43 34.30 -1.01
CA ASN A 44 -0.50 34.89 -0.03
C ASN A 44 0.97 34.96 -0.54
N PRO A 45 1.23 35.47 -1.76
CA PRO A 45 2.57 35.47 -2.36
C PRO A 45 3.60 36.22 -1.51
N GLY A 46 4.72 35.55 -1.27
CA GLY A 46 5.89 36.05 -0.53
C GLY A 46 5.77 35.95 1.00
N VAL A 47 4.65 35.48 1.55
CA VAL A 47 4.41 35.37 3.01
C VAL A 47 3.81 33.99 3.37
N ALA A 48 3.66 33.72 4.67
CA ALA A 48 2.98 32.51 5.13
C ALA A 48 1.46 32.60 4.85
N SER A 49 0.88 31.51 4.36
CA SER A 49 -0.55 31.40 4.05
C SER A 49 -1.43 31.51 5.30
N GLY A 50 -2.73 31.75 5.12
CA GLY A 50 -3.69 31.76 6.22
C GLY A 50 -3.76 30.45 7.01
N HIS A 51 -3.53 29.30 6.37
CA HIS A 51 -3.70 27.96 6.96
C HIS A 51 -2.83 26.90 6.24
N LEU A 52 -2.58 25.77 6.90
CA LEU A 52 -1.64 24.73 6.42
C LEU A 52 -2.20 23.95 5.22
N HIS A 53 -1.40 23.80 4.18
CA HIS A 53 -1.76 23.06 2.97
C HIS A 53 -1.04 21.71 2.87
N ALA A 54 -1.72 20.72 2.29
CA ALA A 54 -1.10 19.53 1.72
C ALA A 54 -0.83 19.82 0.23
N ILE A 55 0.41 19.72 -0.21
CA ILE A 55 0.84 20.12 -1.57
C ILE A 55 1.50 18.95 -2.29
N SER A 56 1.12 18.72 -3.55
CA SER A 56 1.73 17.78 -4.49
C SER A 56 2.18 18.46 -5.77
N GLY A 57 3.09 17.82 -6.51
CA GLY A 57 3.53 18.28 -7.84
C GLY A 57 5.00 18.71 -7.91
N GLY A 58 5.32 19.69 -8.76
CA GLY A 58 6.68 20.10 -9.12
C GLY A 58 7.49 20.78 -8.00
N ASN A 59 8.77 20.40 -7.84
CA ASN A 59 9.62 20.93 -6.77
C ASN A 59 10.04 22.41 -6.91
N GLY A 60 9.67 23.09 -7.99
CA GLY A 60 9.73 24.55 -8.12
C GLY A 60 8.74 25.30 -7.21
N PHE A 61 7.79 24.59 -6.58
CA PHE A 61 6.81 25.17 -5.67
C PHE A 61 7.47 25.86 -4.46
N SER A 62 7.04 27.10 -4.20
CA SER A 62 7.56 28.00 -3.18
C SER A 62 6.56 29.13 -2.93
N LYS A 63 6.74 29.92 -1.87
CA LYS A 63 5.88 31.07 -1.53
C LYS A 63 5.86 32.17 -2.59
N SER A 64 6.73 32.12 -3.59
CA SER A 64 6.74 33.05 -4.73
C SER A 64 6.82 32.31 -6.07
N ALA A 65 6.30 31.08 -6.16
CA ALA A 65 6.24 30.33 -7.40
C ALA A 65 5.28 30.97 -8.42
N ASP A 66 5.70 30.99 -9.67
CA ASP A 66 4.88 31.26 -10.85
C ASP A 66 5.05 30.12 -11.87
N GLY A 67 4.39 30.18 -13.02
CA GLY A 67 4.52 29.16 -14.06
C GLY A 67 5.95 28.98 -14.60
N ALA A 68 6.84 29.97 -14.44
CA ALA A 68 8.24 29.84 -14.83
C ALA A 68 9.06 29.12 -13.74
N ALA A 69 8.74 29.32 -12.46
CA ALA A 69 9.28 28.52 -11.35
C ALA A 69 8.81 27.05 -11.46
N MET A 70 7.53 26.81 -11.75
CA MET A 70 6.99 25.46 -11.90
C MET A 70 7.63 24.72 -13.08
N LYS A 71 7.73 25.34 -14.26
CA LYS A 71 8.45 24.77 -15.43
C LYS A 71 9.97 24.68 -15.25
N ALA A 72 10.53 25.24 -14.17
CA ALA A 72 11.92 25.07 -13.78
C ALA A 72 12.14 23.95 -12.73
N SER A 73 11.08 23.25 -12.32
CA SER A 73 11.17 22.07 -11.45
C SER A 73 12.06 20.99 -12.07
N THR A 74 12.87 20.34 -11.25
CA THR A 74 13.72 19.20 -11.66
C THR A 74 13.08 17.84 -11.38
N CYS A 75 11.99 17.81 -10.61
CA CYS A 75 11.17 16.63 -10.36
C CYS A 75 9.73 17.04 -10.00
N THR A 76 8.83 16.06 -9.89
CA THR A 76 7.44 16.22 -9.42
C THR A 76 7.07 15.03 -8.53
N SER A 77 6.18 15.21 -7.55
CA SER A 77 5.65 14.12 -6.71
C SER A 77 4.51 13.33 -7.36
N CYS A 78 4.13 13.68 -8.59
CA CYS A 78 3.12 13.01 -9.41
C CYS A 78 3.77 12.21 -10.56
N PRO A 79 3.16 11.13 -11.07
CA PRO A 79 3.81 10.16 -11.97
C PRO A 79 4.28 10.66 -13.34
N ILE A 80 3.90 11.87 -13.78
CA ILE A 80 4.22 12.40 -15.13
C ILE A 80 5.30 13.46 -15.03
N GLY A 81 6.50 13.22 -15.54
CA GLY A 81 7.61 14.19 -15.52
C GLY A 81 7.43 15.40 -16.44
N ALA A 82 6.44 15.34 -17.35
CA ALA A 82 5.95 16.51 -18.10
C ALA A 82 4.93 17.35 -17.32
N ASP A 83 4.46 16.86 -16.17
CA ASP A 83 3.56 17.58 -15.26
C ASP A 83 4.35 18.12 -14.07
N LEU A 84 4.85 19.34 -14.23
CA LEU A 84 5.55 20.08 -13.18
C LEU A 84 4.60 21.08 -12.49
N SER A 85 3.29 20.90 -12.62
CA SER A 85 2.26 21.73 -11.97
C SER A 85 2.29 21.57 -10.45
N ALA A 86 1.61 22.46 -9.73
CA ALA A 86 1.37 22.32 -8.30
C ALA A 86 -0.13 22.21 -8.00
N TYR A 87 -0.43 21.35 -7.02
CA TYR A 87 -1.77 20.98 -6.57
C TYR A 87 -1.80 21.09 -5.05
N TRP A 88 -2.70 21.87 -4.47
CA TRP A 88 -2.83 21.89 -3.00
C TRP A 88 -4.27 22.01 -2.51
N VAL A 89 -4.46 21.56 -1.26
CA VAL A 89 -5.74 21.55 -0.53
C VAL A 89 -5.47 21.83 0.96
N PRO A 90 -6.47 22.26 1.76
CA PRO A 90 -6.36 22.32 3.21
C PRO A 90 -5.95 20.97 3.81
N GLN A 91 -4.92 20.99 4.65
CA GLN A 91 -4.53 19.80 5.40
C GLN A 91 -5.55 19.52 6.53
N MET A 92 -5.82 18.24 6.79
CA MET A 92 -6.75 17.80 7.83
C MET A 92 -6.04 17.47 9.15
N TYR A 93 -6.73 17.78 10.25
CA TYR A 93 -6.35 17.49 11.61
C TYR A 93 -7.39 16.62 12.31
N VAL A 94 -6.94 15.73 13.19
CA VAL A 94 -7.77 15.14 14.24
C VAL A 94 -7.68 16.02 15.48
N LYS A 95 -8.81 16.32 16.12
CA LYS A 95 -8.85 16.90 17.46
C LYS A 95 -8.83 15.79 18.51
N PHE A 96 -7.84 15.79 19.40
CA PHE A 96 -7.74 14.78 20.44
C PHE A 96 -8.79 14.99 21.55
N LYS A 97 -9.56 13.94 21.84
CA LYS A 97 -10.67 13.89 22.80
C LYS A 97 -10.24 14.16 24.25
N ASN A 98 -8.97 13.88 24.55
CA ASN A 98 -8.34 14.19 25.83
C ASN A 98 -8.08 15.70 26.04
N GLY A 99 -8.28 16.54 25.01
CA GLY A 99 -8.02 17.98 25.03
C GLY A 99 -6.56 18.41 24.91
N THR A 100 -5.63 17.52 24.54
CA THR A 100 -4.19 17.87 24.41
C THR A 100 -3.85 18.64 23.13
N GLY A 101 -4.79 18.81 22.20
CA GLY A 101 -4.63 19.58 20.98
C GLY A 101 -5.09 18.82 19.73
N TYR A 102 -4.31 18.95 18.66
CA TYR A 102 -4.59 18.45 17.33
C TYR A 102 -3.39 17.66 16.79
N GLY A 103 -3.64 16.61 16.01
CA GLY A 103 -2.64 15.87 15.26
C GLY A 103 -2.94 15.91 13.77
N LEU A 104 -1.90 15.94 12.92
CA LEU A 104 -2.09 15.78 11.48
C LEU A 104 -2.72 14.43 11.14
N VAL A 105 -3.68 14.43 10.23
CA VAL A 105 -4.20 13.22 9.56
C VAL A 105 -3.33 12.96 8.34
N GLU A 106 -2.92 11.71 8.14
CA GLU A 106 -2.14 11.26 6.98
C GLU A 106 -2.96 11.44 5.68
N SER A 107 -2.33 12.04 4.66
CA SER A 107 -3.01 12.54 3.47
C SER A 107 -2.23 12.26 2.18
N HIS A 108 -2.92 11.93 1.09
CA HIS A 108 -2.36 11.92 -0.27
C HIS A 108 -3.40 12.42 -1.29
N GLN A 109 -2.98 12.69 -2.53
CA GLN A 109 -3.82 13.29 -3.56
C GLN A 109 -3.83 12.45 -4.86
N ILE A 110 -4.97 12.43 -5.53
CA ILE A 110 -5.12 11.93 -6.90
C ILE A 110 -5.64 13.08 -7.76
N VAL A 111 -4.96 13.33 -8.89
CA VAL A 111 -5.33 14.36 -9.86
C VAL A 111 -5.93 13.70 -11.10
N TYR A 112 -7.05 14.23 -11.56
CA TYR A 112 -7.80 13.77 -12.72
C TYR A 112 -7.84 14.88 -13.77
N TYR A 113 -7.60 14.47 -15.01
CA TYR A 113 -7.68 15.32 -16.19
C TYR A 113 -8.75 14.80 -17.13
N GLU A 114 -9.76 15.63 -17.38
CA GLU A 114 -10.98 15.21 -18.06
C GLU A 114 -11.33 16.19 -19.20
N PRO A 115 -11.10 15.83 -20.48
CA PRO A 115 -11.36 16.73 -21.59
C PRO A 115 -12.84 17.16 -21.73
N ARG A 116 -13.78 16.26 -21.42
CA ARG A 116 -15.25 16.48 -21.39
C ARG A 116 -15.82 17.37 -22.53
N PRO A 117 -15.50 17.11 -23.82
CA PRO A 117 -16.00 17.92 -24.93
C PRO A 117 -17.52 17.81 -25.10
N THR A 118 -18.17 18.92 -25.49
CA THR A 118 -19.60 19.03 -25.76
C THR A 118 -19.82 19.32 -27.25
N GLY A 119 -20.31 18.32 -27.99
CA GLY A 119 -20.48 18.42 -29.44
C GLY A 119 -19.15 18.43 -30.18
N ASN A 120 -18.86 19.50 -30.93
CA ASN A 120 -17.67 19.63 -31.77
C ASN A 120 -16.70 20.72 -31.28
N GLU A 121 -16.77 21.11 -30.00
CA GLU A 121 -15.85 22.11 -29.42
C GLU A 121 -14.43 21.54 -29.24
N THR A 122 -13.41 22.38 -29.45
CA THR A 122 -12.01 22.00 -29.24
C THR A 122 -11.63 22.22 -27.79
N VAL A 123 -11.22 21.14 -27.11
CA VAL A 123 -10.55 21.22 -25.80
C VAL A 123 -9.09 21.67 -26.00
N ILE A 124 -8.57 22.48 -25.09
CA ILE A 124 -7.18 22.98 -25.12
C ILE A 124 -6.40 22.64 -23.83
N PRO A 125 -5.07 22.55 -23.88
CA PRO A 125 -4.22 22.62 -22.68
C PRO A 125 -4.32 24.02 -22.03
N PHE A 126 -3.86 24.15 -20.79
CA PHE A 126 -3.82 25.43 -20.07
C PHE A 126 -2.88 26.45 -20.73
N PRO A 127 -3.13 27.76 -20.59
CA PRO A 127 -2.10 28.78 -20.83
C PRO A 127 -0.98 28.68 -19.77
N ASP A 128 0.23 29.15 -20.09
CA ASP A 128 1.42 28.91 -19.24
C ASP A 128 1.28 29.63 -17.89
N GLY A 129 1.38 28.88 -16.80
CA GLY A 129 1.23 29.45 -15.46
C GLY A 129 -0.18 29.95 -15.15
N LEU A 130 -1.21 29.35 -15.76
CA LEU A 130 -2.59 29.46 -15.28
C LEU A 130 -2.64 29.15 -13.78
N LYS A 131 -3.36 29.97 -13.03
CA LYS A 131 -3.76 29.71 -11.65
C LYS A 131 -5.26 29.41 -11.59
N MET A 132 -5.70 28.55 -10.70
CA MET A 132 -7.13 28.38 -10.42
C MET A 132 -7.39 28.12 -8.94
N LEU A 133 -8.52 28.64 -8.44
CA LEU A 133 -9.06 28.37 -7.11
C LEU A 133 -10.47 27.79 -7.23
N ALA A 134 -10.72 26.63 -6.61
CA ALA A 134 -12.01 25.95 -6.59
C ALA A 134 -12.50 25.73 -5.15
N GLY A 135 -13.76 26.04 -4.87
CA GLY A 135 -14.29 26.08 -3.48
C GLY A 135 -13.98 27.39 -2.75
N ASN A 136 -14.21 27.42 -1.43
CA ASN A 136 -14.19 28.66 -0.66
C ASN A 136 -13.78 28.46 0.82
N PRO A 137 -12.58 28.91 1.27
CA PRO A 137 -12.07 28.69 2.64
C PRO A 137 -12.96 29.20 3.78
N LYS A 138 -13.93 30.07 3.49
CA LYS A 138 -14.72 30.81 4.49
C LYS A 138 -16.15 30.28 4.67
N LEU A 139 -16.59 29.29 3.88
CA LEU A 139 -17.91 28.67 4.07
C LEU A 139 -17.90 27.75 5.30
N ARG A 140 -19.02 27.72 6.01
CA ARG A 140 -19.30 26.91 7.22
C ARG A 140 -20.74 26.38 7.27
N GLU A 141 -21.53 26.63 6.23
CA GLU A 141 -22.94 26.27 6.13
C GLU A 141 -23.25 25.75 4.72
N ALA A 142 -24.30 24.93 4.61
CA ALA A 142 -24.76 24.37 3.34
C ALA A 142 -25.39 25.43 2.41
N GLY A 143 -25.18 25.28 1.10
CA GLY A 143 -25.72 26.14 0.05
C GLY A 143 -25.72 25.44 -1.31
N ASP A 144 -26.18 26.14 -2.35
CA ASP A 144 -26.48 25.59 -3.68
C ASP A 144 -25.64 26.18 -4.83
N SER A 145 -24.70 27.08 -4.50
CA SER A 145 -23.82 27.73 -5.49
C SER A 145 -23.01 26.69 -6.27
N ILE A 146 -22.64 27.01 -7.52
CA ILE A 146 -21.84 26.07 -8.33
C ILE A 146 -20.44 25.84 -7.74
N GLU A 147 -19.87 26.86 -7.09
CA GLU A 147 -18.61 26.78 -6.33
C GLU A 147 -18.70 25.86 -5.11
N GLN A 148 -19.85 25.78 -4.44
CA GLN A 148 -20.06 24.88 -3.31
C GLN A 148 -20.38 23.45 -3.79
N ARG A 149 -21.22 23.31 -4.82
CA ARG A 149 -21.50 22.01 -5.47
C ARG A 149 -20.26 21.39 -6.11
N ALA A 150 -19.22 22.18 -6.39
CA ALA A 150 -17.92 21.70 -6.85
C ALA A 150 -17.13 20.89 -5.80
N ILE A 151 -17.47 21.06 -4.53
CA ILE A 151 -16.81 20.45 -3.38
C ILE A 151 -17.68 19.32 -2.83
N THR A 152 -17.15 18.11 -2.78
CA THR A 152 -17.85 16.94 -2.22
C THR A 152 -16.97 16.14 -1.27
N TRP A 153 -17.61 15.29 -0.47
CA TRP A 153 -17.02 14.39 0.49
C TRP A 153 -17.61 12.99 0.30
N VAL A 154 -16.74 11.98 0.29
CA VAL A 154 -17.10 10.55 0.22
C VAL A 154 -16.49 9.80 1.39
N CYS A 155 -17.35 9.09 2.12
CA CYS A 155 -16.95 8.13 3.13
C CYS A 155 -16.47 6.85 2.43
N ILE A 156 -15.21 6.45 2.61
CA ILE A 156 -14.68 5.23 2.00
C ILE A 156 -15.01 4.06 2.93
N ASP A 157 -15.69 3.07 2.34
CA ASP A 157 -16.18 1.85 2.97
C ASP A 157 -16.32 0.82 1.85
N TYR A 158 -15.45 -0.19 1.81
CA TYR A 158 -15.48 -1.18 0.72
C TYR A 158 -16.58 -2.24 0.89
N ASP A 159 -17.19 -2.34 2.08
CA ASP A 159 -18.31 -3.25 2.35
C ASP A 159 -19.68 -2.58 2.11
N ASN A 160 -19.79 -1.25 2.24
CA ASN A 160 -21.05 -0.49 2.12
C ASN A 160 -20.88 0.78 1.27
N SER A 161 -21.65 0.92 0.19
CA SER A 161 -21.61 2.13 -0.64
C SER A 161 -22.32 3.32 0.05
N HIS A 162 -21.54 4.38 0.32
CA HIS A 162 -22.06 5.69 0.74
C HIS A 162 -22.15 6.66 -0.45
N PRO A 163 -23.15 7.57 -0.48
CA PRO A 163 -23.26 8.60 -1.51
C PRO A 163 -22.29 9.77 -1.28
N GLU A 164 -22.04 10.55 -2.33
CA GLU A 164 -21.41 11.87 -2.24
C GLU A 164 -22.27 12.85 -1.42
N GLN A 165 -21.62 13.65 -0.58
CA GLN A 165 -22.24 14.65 0.28
C GLN A 165 -21.41 15.95 0.32
N GLN A 166 -22.01 17.05 0.78
CA GLN A 166 -21.42 18.40 0.69
C GLN A 166 -20.54 18.79 1.90
N GLY A 167 -20.47 17.96 2.94
CA GLY A 167 -19.68 18.21 4.16
C GLY A 167 -19.13 16.91 4.76
N ILE A 168 -18.32 17.00 5.82
CA ILE A 168 -17.70 15.84 6.48
C ILE A 168 -18.79 14.98 7.17
N PRO A 169 -18.76 13.63 7.03
CA PRO A 169 -19.75 12.76 7.66
C PRO A 169 -19.62 12.71 9.19
N ASN A 170 -20.76 12.87 9.86
CA ASN A 170 -20.94 12.49 11.28
C ASN A 170 -21.30 10.99 11.39
N PHE A 171 -20.50 10.16 10.73
CA PHE A 171 -20.46 8.70 10.86
C PHE A 171 -19.08 8.19 10.42
N LYS A 172 -18.68 7.03 10.95
CA LYS A 172 -17.34 6.46 10.77
C LYS A 172 -17.12 5.95 9.34
N CYS A 173 -15.92 6.17 8.81
CA CYS A 173 -15.50 5.72 7.49
C CYS A 173 -14.34 4.74 7.64
N PRO A 174 -14.60 3.41 7.54
CA PRO A 174 -13.65 2.37 7.95
C PRO A 174 -12.41 2.29 7.05
N ASP A 175 -12.48 2.77 5.82
CA ASP A 175 -11.40 2.73 4.83
C ASP A 175 -10.86 4.14 4.47
N GLY A 176 -11.22 5.16 5.25
CA GLY A 176 -10.77 6.55 5.09
C GLY A 176 -11.86 7.52 4.59
N LEU A 177 -11.49 8.79 4.43
CA LEU A 177 -12.38 9.88 4.01
C LEU A 177 -11.76 10.60 2.81
N ARG A 178 -12.58 10.92 1.82
CA ARG A 178 -12.16 11.53 0.57
C ARG A 178 -12.82 12.88 0.37
N GLY A 179 -12.05 13.96 0.41
CA GLY A 179 -12.46 15.27 -0.08
C GLY A 179 -12.29 15.32 -1.61
N GLN A 180 -13.20 15.98 -2.30
CA GLN A 180 -13.25 16.03 -3.76
C GLN A 180 -13.41 17.48 -4.22
N VAL A 181 -12.68 17.90 -5.26
CA VAL A 181 -12.68 19.29 -5.77
C VAL A 181 -12.77 19.30 -7.29
N ASN A 182 -13.87 19.83 -7.83
CA ASN A 182 -14.03 20.09 -9.27
C ASN A 182 -13.56 21.51 -9.59
N PHE A 183 -12.72 21.67 -10.62
CA PHE A 183 -12.26 23.00 -11.04
C PHE A 183 -13.13 23.60 -12.16
N PRO A 184 -13.10 24.93 -12.32
CA PRO A 184 -13.41 25.59 -13.58
C PRO A 184 -12.75 24.92 -14.80
N MET A 185 -13.44 24.92 -15.94
CA MET A 185 -12.95 24.37 -17.21
C MET A 185 -13.00 25.39 -18.37
N CYS A 186 -13.62 26.55 -18.14
CA CYS A 186 -13.76 27.61 -19.13
C CYS A 186 -12.80 28.74 -18.80
N TRP A 187 -12.13 29.29 -19.82
CA TRP A 187 -11.14 30.36 -19.72
C TRP A 187 -11.51 31.54 -20.59
N ASP A 188 -11.26 32.76 -20.11
CA ASP A 188 -11.58 34.01 -20.83
C ASP A 188 -10.76 34.21 -22.13
N GLY A 189 -9.71 33.42 -22.32
CA GLY A 189 -8.86 33.44 -23.51
C GLY A 189 -7.73 34.49 -23.47
N VAL A 190 -7.54 35.16 -22.34
CA VAL A 190 -6.62 36.31 -22.19
C VAL A 190 -5.75 36.19 -20.94
N ASN A 191 -6.31 35.89 -19.77
CA ASN A 191 -5.65 36.10 -18.48
C ASN A 191 -5.29 34.77 -17.79
N THR A 192 -4.04 34.58 -17.38
CA THR A 192 -3.60 33.41 -16.60
C THR A 192 -3.86 33.52 -15.10
N ASP A 193 -4.21 34.72 -14.64
CA ASP A 193 -4.60 35.07 -13.27
C ASP A 193 -5.47 36.34 -13.32
N SER A 194 -6.25 36.60 -12.29
CA SER A 194 -7.06 37.83 -12.15
C SER A 194 -6.88 38.45 -10.76
N ASP A 195 -7.22 39.73 -10.60
CA ASP A 195 -7.10 40.46 -9.31
C ASP A 195 -7.89 39.81 -8.15
N ASP A 196 -8.82 38.90 -8.45
CA ASP A 196 -9.61 38.10 -7.51
C ASP A 196 -9.32 36.58 -7.57
N HIS A 197 -8.32 36.18 -8.38
CA HIS A 197 -7.91 34.79 -8.66
C HIS A 197 -9.03 33.85 -9.16
N LYS A 198 -10.16 34.40 -9.61
CA LYS A 198 -11.34 33.62 -10.02
C LYS A 198 -12.01 34.10 -11.30
N SER A 199 -12.15 35.42 -11.54
CA SER A 199 -12.94 35.97 -12.66
C SER A 199 -12.40 35.71 -14.08
N HIS A 200 -11.18 35.20 -14.24
CA HIS A 200 -10.61 34.78 -15.53
C HIS A 200 -10.96 33.33 -15.93
N VAL A 201 -11.52 32.55 -15.00
CA VAL A 201 -12.00 31.17 -15.23
C VAL A 201 -13.47 31.01 -14.82
N ALA A 202 -14.16 30.03 -15.40
CA ALA A 202 -15.56 29.74 -15.09
C ALA A 202 -15.85 28.23 -15.10
N TYR A 203 -16.80 27.83 -14.26
CA TYR A 203 -17.48 26.55 -14.40
C TYR A 203 -18.35 26.59 -15.66
N ALA A 204 -18.48 25.45 -16.35
CA ALA A 204 -19.43 25.29 -17.44
C ALA A 204 -20.88 25.17 -16.91
N THR A 205 -21.85 25.02 -17.83
CA THR A 205 -23.27 24.85 -17.46
C THR A 205 -23.52 23.72 -16.48
N ASP A 206 -22.73 22.66 -16.60
CA ASP A 206 -22.73 21.49 -15.74
C ASP A 206 -21.38 21.39 -15.04
N LEU A 207 -21.33 20.84 -13.83
CA LEU A 207 -20.09 20.75 -13.06
C LEU A 207 -19.03 19.85 -13.73
N ASP A 208 -19.51 18.89 -14.51
CA ASP A 208 -18.73 17.77 -15.05
C ASP A 208 -18.67 17.76 -16.60
N GLY A 209 -18.97 18.90 -17.23
CA GLY A 209 -19.05 19.04 -18.68
C GLY A 209 -19.99 20.18 -19.10
N GLY A 210 -20.61 20.05 -20.27
CA GLY A 210 -21.50 21.09 -20.78
C GLY A 210 -20.76 22.31 -21.33
N SER A 211 -21.49 23.39 -21.58
CA SER A 211 -21.01 24.53 -22.37
C SER A 211 -20.33 25.63 -21.55
N CYS A 212 -19.32 26.25 -22.13
CA CYS A 212 -18.71 27.47 -21.61
C CYS A 212 -19.52 28.74 -21.97
N PRO A 213 -19.29 29.87 -21.27
CA PRO A 213 -19.92 31.15 -21.63
C PRO A 213 -19.53 31.62 -23.05
N ASP A 214 -20.39 32.43 -23.67
CA ASP A 214 -20.18 32.91 -25.06
C ASP A 214 -18.81 33.59 -25.24
N GLY A 215 -17.99 33.04 -26.14
CA GLY A 215 -16.65 33.54 -26.48
C GLY A 215 -15.49 33.00 -25.62
N TRP A 216 -15.78 32.18 -24.60
CA TRP A 216 -14.76 31.57 -23.75
C TRP A 216 -14.18 30.31 -24.39
N GLN A 217 -12.94 29.96 -24.03
CA GLN A 217 -12.24 28.76 -24.49
C GLN A 217 -12.38 27.63 -23.47
N LYS A 218 -12.47 26.38 -23.93
CA LYS A 218 -12.63 25.22 -23.03
C LYS A 218 -11.32 24.47 -22.85
N MET A 219 -10.84 24.45 -21.62
CA MET A 219 -9.66 23.71 -21.20
C MET A 219 -10.03 22.28 -20.79
N VAL A 220 -9.04 21.40 -20.70
CA VAL A 220 -9.18 20.13 -19.98
C VAL A 220 -9.57 20.42 -18.52
N LYS A 221 -10.60 19.75 -18.00
CA LYS A 221 -11.05 19.89 -16.61
C LYS A 221 -10.00 19.30 -15.67
N ILE A 222 -9.83 19.92 -14.50
CA ILE A 222 -9.12 19.33 -13.36
C ILE A 222 -10.14 18.87 -12.32
N PHE A 223 -9.93 17.68 -11.76
CA PHE A 223 -10.64 17.20 -10.58
C PHE A 223 -9.64 16.60 -9.59
N TYR A 224 -9.73 16.96 -8.31
CA TYR A 224 -8.91 16.38 -7.24
C TYR A 224 -9.73 15.41 -6.40
N GLU A 225 -9.06 14.35 -5.96
CA GLU A 225 -9.47 13.58 -4.78
C GLU A 225 -8.35 13.61 -3.74
N ALA A 226 -8.63 14.20 -2.57
CA ALA A 226 -7.75 14.25 -1.42
C ALA A 226 -8.19 13.20 -0.40
N PHE A 227 -7.33 12.23 -0.12
CA PHE A 227 -7.60 11.11 0.76
C PHE A 227 -7.03 11.38 2.15
N TYR A 228 -7.78 11.05 3.19
CA TYR A 228 -7.41 11.24 4.59
C TYR A 228 -7.63 9.94 5.38
N SER A 229 -6.60 9.46 6.09
CA SER A 229 -6.67 8.24 6.91
C SER A 229 -7.42 8.44 8.23
N VAL A 230 -8.72 8.75 8.15
CA VAL A 230 -9.59 8.97 9.33
C VAL A 230 -9.86 7.70 10.14
N ASP A 231 -9.72 6.52 9.52
CA ASP A 231 -9.85 5.19 10.11
C ASP A 231 -8.95 4.99 11.34
N LYS A 232 -7.78 5.65 11.34
CA LYS A 232 -6.75 5.58 12.39
C LYS A 232 -7.16 6.27 13.69
N TYR A 233 -8.28 7.01 13.71
CA TYR A 233 -8.69 7.88 14.82
C TYR A 233 -10.08 7.53 15.38
N ASP A 234 -10.48 6.27 15.22
CA ASP A 234 -11.83 5.78 15.53
C ASP A 234 -12.20 5.88 17.04
N ASP A 235 -11.20 5.96 17.93
CA ASP A 235 -11.36 6.18 19.38
C ASP A 235 -11.53 7.67 19.79
N GLU A 236 -11.18 8.63 18.92
CA GLU A 236 -11.24 10.07 19.21
C GLU A 236 -12.65 10.67 19.00
N TRP A 237 -13.57 9.91 18.41
CA TRP A 237 -14.98 10.28 18.22
C TRP A 237 -15.72 10.56 19.53
N ASP A 238 -16.64 11.53 19.54
CA ASP A 238 -17.49 11.81 20.71
C ASP A 238 -18.98 11.66 20.40
N GLY A 239 -19.50 10.47 20.67
CA GLY A 239 -20.81 10.05 20.17
C GLY A 239 -20.79 10.00 18.65
N ASP A 240 -21.81 10.60 18.03
CA ASP A 240 -21.94 10.67 16.57
C ASP A 240 -21.12 11.84 15.96
N GLN A 241 -20.44 12.67 16.77
CA GLN A 241 -19.67 13.81 16.27
C GLN A 241 -18.23 13.40 15.89
N HIS A 242 -17.84 13.66 14.65
CA HIS A 242 -16.48 13.41 14.19
C HIS A 242 -15.44 14.34 14.86
N PRO A 243 -14.20 13.85 15.06
CA PRO A 243 -13.11 14.64 15.65
C PRO A 243 -12.35 15.51 14.64
N PHE A 244 -12.60 15.35 13.34
CA PHE A 244 -11.81 15.99 12.28
C PHE A 244 -12.09 17.49 12.10
N VAL A 245 -11.05 18.22 11.67
CA VAL A 245 -11.02 19.66 11.44
C VAL A 245 -10.09 19.94 10.25
N LEU A 246 -10.46 20.84 9.34
CA LEU A 246 -9.54 21.37 8.33
C LEU A 246 -8.61 22.43 8.96
N SER A 247 -7.40 22.60 8.43
CA SER A 247 -6.40 23.54 8.96
C SER A 247 -6.85 25.01 8.99
N ASN A 248 -7.87 25.38 8.20
CA ASN A 248 -8.54 26.69 8.25
C ASN A 248 -9.58 26.84 9.38
N GLY A 249 -9.66 25.88 10.30
CA GLY A 249 -10.58 25.85 11.44
C GLY A 249 -11.91 25.15 11.19
N ASP A 250 -12.25 24.85 9.93
CA ASP A 250 -13.55 24.30 9.57
C ASP A 250 -13.76 22.87 10.07
N ARG A 251 -14.87 22.65 10.78
CA ARG A 251 -15.34 21.32 11.18
C ARG A 251 -16.47 20.78 10.30
N THR A 252 -16.94 21.53 9.31
CA THR A 252 -18.14 21.19 8.53
C THR A 252 -17.81 20.54 7.20
N GLY A 253 -16.63 20.82 6.63
CA GLY A 253 -16.22 20.39 5.30
C GLY A 253 -16.61 21.36 4.19
N TYR A 254 -17.46 22.37 4.46
CA TYR A 254 -17.84 23.38 3.46
C TYR A 254 -16.71 24.37 3.16
N GLY A 255 -15.75 24.53 4.07
CA GLY A 255 -14.54 25.33 3.89
C GLY A 255 -13.43 24.64 3.10
N PHE A 256 -13.69 23.44 2.55
CA PHE A 256 -12.76 22.75 1.68
C PHE A 256 -12.66 23.44 0.32
N HIS A 257 -11.47 23.38 -0.27
CA HIS A 257 -11.11 24.01 -1.53
C HIS A 257 -9.88 23.31 -2.10
N GLY A 258 -9.57 23.62 -3.35
CA GLY A 258 -8.32 23.22 -3.98
C GLY A 258 -7.79 24.31 -4.90
N ASP A 259 -6.48 24.28 -5.06
CA ASP A 259 -5.69 25.33 -5.69
C ASP A 259 -4.74 24.69 -6.72
N PHE A 260 -4.62 25.33 -7.89
CA PHE A 260 -3.82 24.86 -9.01
C PHE A 260 -2.89 25.97 -9.53
N LEU A 261 -1.64 25.59 -9.86
CA LEU A 261 -0.71 26.41 -10.64
C LEU A 261 -0.08 25.55 -11.75
N ASP A 262 -0.29 25.94 -13.01
CA ASP A 262 0.22 25.23 -14.20
C ASP A 262 1.76 25.17 -14.23
N GLY A 263 2.26 23.97 -14.52
CA GLY A 263 3.65 23.69 -14.88
C GLY A 263 3.80 22.69 -16.02
N TRP A 264 2.74 22.41 -16.80
CA TRP A 264 2.79 21.38 -17.84
C TRP A 264 3.75 21.70 -18.99
N ASP A 265 4.35 20.66 -19.57
CA ASP A 265 4.71 20.69 -20.98
C ASP A 265 3.42 20.70 -21.81
N LYS A 266 3.21 21.81 -22.53
CA LYS A 266 2.00 22.06 -23.32
C LYS A 266 1.84 21.14 -24.51
N ASP A 267 2.94 20.71 -25.13
CA ASP A 267 2.88 19.88 -26.31
C ASP A 267 2.53 18.44 -25.89
N VAL A 268 3.09 17.96 -24.76
CA VAL A 268 2.68 16.68 -24.14
C VAL A 268 1.23 16.72 -23.67
N LEU A 269 0.78 17.79 -22.99
CA LEU A 269 -0.61 17.91 -22.56
C LEU A 269 -1.58 18.01 -23.75
N ARG A 270 -1.20 18.72 -24.83
CA ARG A 270 -1.99 18.77 -26.07
C ARG A 270 -2.08 17.39 -26.72
N ASP A 271 -0.97 16.69 -26.89
CA ASP A 271 -0.99 15.34 -27.42
C ASP A 271 -1.81 14.38 -26.55
N ALA A 272 -1.78 14.54 -25.21
CA ALA A 272 -2.62 13.76 -24.30
C ALA A 272 -4.12 14.08 -24.46
N ILE A 273 -4.50 15.36 -24.57
CA ILE A 273 -5.90 15.78 -24.80
C ILE A 273 -6.43 15.28 -26.14
N ASP A 274 -5.59 15.23 -27.18
CA ASP A 274 -5.99 14.83 -28.52
C ASP A 274 -5.96 13.29 -28.73
N GLN A 275 -5.13 12.56 -27.98
CA GLN A 275 -4.87 11.13 -28.19
C GLN A 275 -5.44 10.22 -27.09
N CYS A 276 -5.55 10.67 -25.83
CA CYS A 276 -5.98 9.85 -24.68
C CYS A 276 -7.50 9.99 -24.40
N THR A 277 -8.36 9.69 -25.38
CA THR A 277 -9.79 10.10 -25.34
C THR A 277 -10.83 8.96 -25.41
N ASP A 278 -10.41 7.72 -25.64
CA ASP A 278 -11.27 6.55 -25.84
C ASP A 278 -11.50 5.70 -24.59
N GLU A 279 -10.58 5.72 -23.61
CA GLU A 279 -10.77 5.07 -22.30
C GLU A 279 -10.10 5.80 -21.13
N ASN A 280 -10.22 5.24 -19.91
CA ASN A 280 -9.70 5.85 -18.68
C ASN A 280 -8.27 5.37 -18.41
N TYR A 281 -7.30 6.27 -18.50
CA TYR A 281 -5.88 5.97 -18.34
C TYR A 281 -5.40 6.20 -16.90
N PHE A 282 -4.90 5.15 -16.27
CA PHE A 282 -4.42 5.18 -14.88
C PHE A 282 -2.88 5.19 -14.84
N ASN A 283 -2.29 6.23 -14.23
CA ASN A 283 -0.83 6.39 -14.06
C ASN A 283 -0.03 6.20 -15.38
N SER A 284 -0.66 6.59 -16.51
CA SER A 284 -0.10 6.65 -17.86
C SER A 284 0.61 5.40 -18.42
N GLY A 285 0.25 4.19 -17.99
CA GLY A 285 0.85 2.97 -18.54
C GLY A 285 0.58 2.74 -20.04
N GLU A 286 -0.52 3.30 -20.56
CA GLU A 286 -1.14 2.84 -21.82
C GLU A 286 -1.42 3.95 -22.87
N CYS A 287 -1.36 5.24 -22.53
CA CYS A 287 -1.48 6.33 -23.51
C CYS A 287 -0.11 6.90 -23.93
N PRO A 288 0.33 6.77 -25.21
CA PRO A 288 1.72 7.00 -25.61
C PRO A 288 2.36 8.35 -25.23
N PRO A 289 1.69 9.53 -25.34
CA PRO A 289 2.29 10.80 -24.96
C PRO A 289 2.65 10.86 -23.47
N LEU A 290 1.74 10.37 -22.63
CA LEU A 290 1.92 10.35 -21.17
C LEU A 290 2.93 9.27 -20.75
N THR A 291 2.90 8.08 -21.39
CA THR A 291 3.88 7.00 -21.14
C THR A 291 5.31 7.44 -21.46
N ALA A 292 5.50 8.21 -22.55
CA ALA A 292 6.82 8.77 -22.90
C ALA A 292 7.35 9.78 -21.88
N SER A 293 6.47 10.38 -21.08
CA SER A 293 6.78 11.34 -20.02
C SER A 293 6.70 10.75 -18.60
N PHE A 294 6.54 9.43 -18.43
CA PHE A 294 6.46 8.82 -17.10
C PHE A 294 7.75 9.03 -16.27
N SER A 295 7.61 9.57 -15.06
CA SER A 295 8.72 9.92 -14.19
C SER A 295 9.11 8.77 -13.26
N SER A 296 10.34 8.26 -13.41
CA SER A 296 10.92 7.34 -12.43
C SER A 296 11.30 8.02 -11.10
N ASP A 297 11.11 9.34 -10.99
CA ASP A 297 11.41 10.15 -9.81
C ASP A 297 10.17 10.59 -9.01
N ALA A 298 8.99 10.09 -9.40
CA ALA A 298 7.74 10.18 -8.64
C ALA A 298 7.50 9.11 -7.52
N PRO A 299 8.26 7.99 -7.34
CA PRO A 299 7.99 7.06 -6.25
C PRO A 299 8.38 7.62 -4.87
N GLU A 300 7.73 7.06 -3.86
CA GLU A 300 7.31 7.62 -2.55
C GLU A 300 8.24 8.56 -1.74
N GLU A 301 9.56 8.64 -1.99
CA GLU A 301 10.50 9.45 -1.18
C GLU A 301 11.43 10.36 -2.00
N LYS A 302 11.28 10.43 -3.34
CA LYS A 302 12.29 11.05 -4.21
C LYS A 302 12.15 12.56 -4.45
N CYS A 303 10.92 13.06 -4.59
CA CYS A 303 10.66 14.46 -4.90
C CYS A 303 9.90 15.13 -3.76
N VAL A 304 10.64 15.86 -2.92
CA VAL A 304 10.12 16.55 -1.73
C VAL A 304 10.78 17.93 -1.62
N ASN A 305 10.06 18.89 -1.03
CA ASN A 305 10.60 20.19 -0.64
C ASN A 305 10.72 20.28 0.89
N GLU A 306 11.80 20.91 1.36
CA GLU A 306 11.92 21.33 2.76
C GLU A 306 10.92 22.48 3.02
N PRO A 307 10.18 22.50 4.16
CA PRO A 307 9.25 23.58 4.46
C PRO A 307 9.92 24.97 4.50
N GLU A 308 9.32 25.94 3.82
CA GLU A 308 9.72 27.35 3.90
C GLU A 308 9.22 28.02 5.17
N ILE A 309 8.06 27.61 5.70
CA ILE A 309 7.52 28.12 6.97
C ILE A 309 7.79 27.10 8.08
N VAL A 310 8.93 27.25 8.74
CA VAL A 310 9.35 26.40 9.86
C VAL A 310 8.53 26.73 11.12
N GLU A 311 7.40 26.05 11.31
CA GLU A 311 6.59 26.03 12.53
C GLU A 311 6.21 24.60 12.94
N ASP A 312 5.85 24.38 14.21
CA ASP A 312 5.38 23.07 14.68
C ASP A 312 4.01 22.77 14.05
N ILE A 313 3.91 21.69 13.26
CA ILE A 313 2.66 21.30 12.56
C ILE A 313 1.96 20.06 13.13
N SER A 314 2.62 19.20 13.91
CA SER A 314 2.00 18.06 14.61
C SER A 314 2.88 17.47 15.72
N PRO A 315 2.33 17.13 16.90
CA PRO A 315 1.03 17.54 17.44
C PRO A 315 1.06 19.00 17.92
N VAL A 316 -0.05 19.71 17.82
CA VAL A 316 -0.14 21.16 18.10
C VAL A 316 -1.29 21.50 19.04
N THR A 317 -1.13 22.49 19.91
CA THR A 317 -2.20 22.92 20.85
C THR A 317 -3.22 23.86 20.23
N ALA A 318 -2.89 24.49 19.11
CA ALA A 318 -3.77 25.28 18.25
C ALA A 318 -3.35 25.08 16.78
N LEU A 319 -4.25 25.28 15.82
CA LEU A 319 -3.94 25.09 14.41
C LEU A 319 -2.91 26.13 13.91
N PRO A 320 -1.97 25.75 13.02
CA PRO A 320 -1.05 26.67 12.35
C PRO A 320 -1.78 27.88 11.75
N GLY A 321 -1.15 29.05 11.82
CA GLY A 321 -1.80 30.34 11.53
C GLY A 321 -2.69 30.90 12.64
N ASN A 322 -2.89 30.18 13.75
CA ASN A 322 -3.86 30.49 14.83
C ASN A 322 -5.33 30.46 14.37
N ASN A 323 -5.67 29.55 13.45
CA ASN A 323 -7.04 29.42 12.96
C ASN A 323 -7.99 28.99 14.10
N PRO A 324 -9.07 29.74 14.38
CA PRO A 324 -10.05 29.36 15.39
C PRO A 324 -10.87 28.18 14.89
N VAL A 325 -11.09 27.17 15.73
CA VAL A 325 -11.85 25.97 15.39
C VAL A 325 -13.33 26.18 15.67
N ASP A 326 -14.19 25.87 14.70
CA ASP A 326 -15.62 26.12 14.82
C ASP A 326 -16.28 25.29 15.93
N GLY A 327 -17.19 25.92 16.67
CA GLY A 327 -17.86 25.33 17.84
C GLY A 327 -17.03 25.30 19.14
N ASP A 328 -15.73 25.62 19.10
CA ASP A 328 -14.92 25.74 20.32
C ASP A 328 -15.18 27.07 21.04
N THR A 329 -15.52 26.99 22.33
CA THR A 329 -15.59 28.18 23.18
C THR A 329 -14.19 28.73 23.44
N VAL A 330 -13.84 29.83 22.76
CA VAL A 330 -12.55 30.53 22.93
C VAL A 330 -12.38 30.96 24.39
N ALA A 331 -11.61 30.20 25.16
CA ALA A 331 -11.26 30.52 26.53
C ALA A 331 -10.28 31.70 26.54
N SER A 332 -10.75 32.90 26.84
CA SER A 332 -9.97 34.14 26.79
C SER A 332 -8.93 34.24 27.93
N THR A 333 -7.81 33.54 27.79
CA THR A 333 -6.66 33.60 28.70
C THR A 333 -5.85 34.87 28.48
N ALA A 334 -6.36 35.99 29.00
CA ALA A 334 -5.59 37.22 29.15
C ALA A 334 -4.43 37.02 30.15
N GLY A 335 -3.27 36.59 29.64
CA GLY A 335 -2.04 36.32 30.39
C GLY A 335 -0.86 37.12 29.84
N SER A 336 -0.16 37.86 30.70
CA SER A 336 0.86 38.83 30.29
C SER A 336 2.26 38.23 30.13
N SER A 337 2.89 38.47 28.97
CA SER A 337 4.34 38.60 28.82
C SER A 337 4.64 39.58 27.67
N SER A 338 5.74 40.34 27.77
CA SER A 338 5.93 41.58 26.99
C SER A 338 7.24 41.67 26.22
N SER A 339 7.19 42.07 24.95
CA SER A 339 8.29 42.82 24.31
C SER A 339 7.84 43.66 23.11
N THR A 340 7.87 44.99 23.29
CA THR A 340 8.04 46.05 22.28
C THR A 340 7.50 45.82 20.86
N ALA A 341 6.33 46.40 20.57
CA ALA A 341 5.97 46.84 19.22
C ALA A 341 6.39 48.31 19.02
N THR A 342 6.67 48.70 17.78
CA THR A 342 6.99 50.09 17.38
C THR A 342 5.90 50.59 16.42
N GLU A 343 5.19 51.65 16.80
CA GLU A 343 4.20 52.32 15.94
C GLU A 343 4.92 52.99 14.74
N THR A 344 4.38 53.11 13.52
CA THR A 344 3.23 53.93 13.09
C THR A 344 3.20 53.93 11.53
N PRO A 345 2.17 54.50 10.85
CA PRO A 345 0.77 54.64 11.21
C PRO A 345 -0.17 54.11 10.09
N SER A 346 -1.47 54.11 10.33
CA SER A 346 -2.48 53.87 9.29
C SER A 346 -2.76 55.10 8.42
N VAL A 347 -3.28 54.86 7.20
CA VAL A 347 -4.05 55.87 6.45
C VAL A 347 -5.43 55.29 6.19
N ALA A 348 -6.46 55.88 6.78
CA ALA A 348 -7.85 55.54 6.51
C ALA A 348 -8.41 56.46 5.42
N ALA A 349 -9.12 55.89 4.46
CA ALA A 349 -9.93 56.62 3.49
C ALA A 349 -11.38 56.11 3.56
N SER A 350 -12.27 56.93 4.11
CA SER A 350 -13.70 56.66 4.15
C SER A 350 -14.42 57.40 3.02
N VAL A 351 -15.29 56.70 2.30
CA VAL A 351 -16.29 57.31 1.41
C VAL A 351 -17.65 56.72 1.73
N SER A 352 -18.65 57.59 1.84
CA SER A 352 -19.97 57.25 2.38
C SER A 352 -21.00 56.96 1.28
N GLY A 353 -21.60 55.77 1.36
CA GLY A 353 -23.03 55.50 1.21
C GLY A 353 -23.84 56.06 0.03
N SER A 354 -24.63 55.17 -0.58
CA SER A 354 -26.05 55.45 -0.80
C SER A 354 -26.85 54.15 -0.69
N ALA A 355 -28.07 54.22 -0.15
CA ALA A 355 -29.00 53.11 -0.09
C ALA A 355 -30.20 53.41 -0.99
N ALA A 356 -30.62 52.43 -1.79
CA ALA A 356 -31.83 52.50 -2.61
C ALA A 356 -32.65 51.22 -2.40
N SER A 357 -33.84 51.36 -1.83
CA SER A 357 -34.71 50.24 -1.45
C SER A 357 -35.86 50.03 -2.43
N VAL A 358 -35.94 48.83 -2.99
CA VAL A 358 -37.10 48.27 -3.71
C VAL A 358 -37.12 46.76 -3.40
N GLY A 359 -38.25 46.09 -3.15
CA GLY A 359 -39.61 46.61 -3.04
C GLY A 359 -40.68 45.54 -3.26
N SER A 360 -40.71 44.51 -2.40
CA SER A 360 -41.83 43.57 -2.15
C SER A 360 -42.62 42.97 -3.34
N GLY A 361 -42.56 41.64 -3.49
CA GLY A 361 -43.55 40.86 -4.24
C GLY A 361 -43.76 39.48 -3.59
N SER A 362 -45.01 39.04 -3.42
CA SER A 362 -45.34 37.78 -2.72
C SER A 362 -46.55 37.07 -3.35
N ALA A 363 -46.35 35.80 -3.72
CA ALA A 363 -47.32 34.72 -3.97
C ALA A 363 -46.52 33.45 -4.35
N GLY A 364 -46.97 32.21 -4.10
CA GLY A 364 -48.15 31.75 -3.35
C GLY A 364 -48.30 30.22 -3.40
N ASP A 365 -48.92 29.66 -2.36
CA ASP A 365 -49.33 28.26 -2.08
C ASP A 365 -49.32 27.17 -3.18
N ALA A 366 -48.67 26.04 -2.89
CA ALA A 366 -49.21 24.64 -2.93
C ALA A 366 -48.11 23.64 -2.50
N ALA A 367 -48.21 22.68 -1.56
CA ALA A 367 -49.27 21.96 -0.84
C ALA A 367 -49.52 20.50 -1.32
N ALA A 368 -48.99 19.54 -0.54
CA ALA A 368 -49.29 18.09 -0.51
C ALA A 368 -48.90 17.25 -1.77
N SER A 369 -48.79 15.91 -1.72
CA SER A 369 -49.00 14.97 -0.60
C SER A 369 -48.03 13.78 -0.68
N ALA A 370 -47.71 13.18 0.47
CA ALA A 370 -47.23 11.80 0.53
C ALA A 370 -48.41 10.81 0.53
N THR A 371 -48.18 9.57 0.07
CA THR A 371 -49.01 8.37 0.32
C THR A 371 -48.12 7.12 0.21
N SER A 372 -48.51 6.03 0.87
CA SER A 372 -47.62 4.92 1.21
C SER A 372 -48.22 3.52 0.96
N ALA A 373 -47.32 2.54 0.79
CA ALA A 373 -47.56 1.09 0.96
C ALA A 373 -48.56 0.44 -0.05
N PRO A 374 -48.72 -0.91 -0.06
CA PRO A 374 -48.06 -1.94 0.75
C PRO A 374 -47.39 -3.07 -0.05
N ALA A 375 -46.66 -3.94 0.66
CA ALA A 375 -46.21 -5.24 0.16
C ALA A 375 -47.28 -6.33 0.36
N GLN A 376 -47.21 -7.42 -0.40
CA GLN A 376 -47.86 -8.69 -0.09
C GLN A 376 -46.96 -9.89 -0.43
N SER A 377 -47.10 -10.94 0.36
CA SER A 377 -46.42 -12.23 0.25
C SER A 377 -47.36 -13.34 -0.22
N SER A 378 -46.81 -14.42 -0.78
CA SER A 378 -47.50 -15.73 -0.84
C SER A 378 -46.52 -16.89 -1.02
N ASP A 379 -46.76 -17.98 -0.31
CA ASP A 379 -46.03 -19.25 -0.34
C ASP A 379 -46.21 -20.05 -1.67
N GLY A 380 -45.49 -21.16 -1.85
CA GLY A 380 -45.52 -21.92 -3.13
C GLY A 380 -45.26 -23.44 -3.16
N ALA A 381 -44.57 -24.03 -2.19
CA ALA A 381 -44.36 -25.50 -2.02
C ALA A 381 -43.62 -26.27 -3.16
N SER A 382 -43.44 -27.59 -2.96
CA SER A 382 -42.47 -28.45 -3.67
C SER A 382 -42.97 -29.88 -3.98
N VAL A 383 -42.31 -30.54 -4.95
CA VAL A 383 -42.22 -32.01 -5.21
C VAL A 383 -40.86 -32.20 -5.93
N GLY A 384 -39.99 -33.23 -5.78
CA GLY A 384 -40.05 -34.60 -5.24
C GLY A 384 -39.64 -35.60 -6.35
N GLY A 385 -38.88 -36.70 -6.17
CA GLY A 385 -38.22 -37.35 -5.03
C GLY A 385 -36.88 -38.03 -5.45
N GLU A 386 -36.09 -38.65 -4.54
CA GLU A 386 -36.01 -40.12 -4.27
C GLU A 386 -35.28 -40.94 -5.38
N ALA A 387 -34.42 -41.96 -5.14
CA ALA A 387 -33.75 -42.58 -3.97
C ALA A 387 -32.39 -43.20 -4.48
N ASP A 388 -31.58 -44.09 -3.87
CA ASP A 388 -31.55 -44.94 -2.65
C ASP A 388 -30.04 -45.28 -2.37
N ALA A 389 -29.51 -45.44 -1.14
CA ALA A 389 -29.32 -46.68 -0.34
C ALA A 389 -28.48 -47.83 -0.98
N LEU A 390 -27.68 -48.67 -0.29
CA LEU A 390 -27.65 -49.11 1.13
C LEU A 390 -26.22 -49.52 1.60
N THR A 391 -26.01 -49.76 2.91
CA THR A 391 -24.74 -50.15 3.59
C THR A 391 -24.50 -51.68 3.63
N PRO A 392 -23.30 -52.19 4.05
CA PRO A 392 -23.15 -52.63 5.46
C PRO A 392 -21.72 -52.60 6.08
N THR A 393 -21.67 -52.85 7.41
CA THR A 393 -20.53 -53.14 8.31
C THR A 393 -21.04 -54.10 9.42
N PRO A 394 -20.24 -54.62 10.41
CA PRO A 394 -18.78 -54.59 10.66
C PRO A 394 -18.15 -55.99 10.90
N GLU A 395 -16.85 -56.08 11.27
CA GLU A 395 -16.32 -56.81 12.48
C GLU A 395 -14.77 -56.90 12.52
N THR A 396 -14.20 -57.22 13.70
CA THR A 396 -12.75 -57.32 13.99
C THR A 396 -12.48 -58.49 14.96
N PRO A 397 -11.33 -59.20 14.92
CA PRO A 397 -10.47 -59.18 16.14
C PRO A 397 -8.94 -59.40 15.98
N ALA A 398 -8.18 -58.66 16.80
CA ALA A 398 -7.06 -59.09 17.69
C ALA A 398 -5.68 -59.61 17.19
N THR A 399 -4.64 -58.88 17.65
CA THR A 399 -3.34 -59.33 18.27
C THR A 399 -2.33 -60.26 17.58
N SER A 400 -1.09 -59.75 17.42
CA SER A 400 0.21 -60.41 17.69
C SER A 400 1.31 -59.33 17.69
N ALA A 401 1.92 -58.94 18.82
CA ALA A 401 3.09 -59.54 19.49
C ALA A 401 4.45 -59.35 18.76
N ALA A 402 5.49 -58.96 19.50
CA ALA A 402 6.83 -58.59 18.99
C ALA A 402 7.88 -59.70 19.22
N PRO A 403 9.12 -59.49 18.74
CA PRO A 403 10.29 -59.88 19.52
C PRO A 403 11.33 -58.75 19.68
N GLU A 404 11.99 -58.73 20.84
CA GLU A 404 13.25 -57.99 21.09
C GLU A 404 14.44 -58.77 20.53
N VAL A 405 15.52 -58.07 20.10
CA VAL A 405 16.91 -58.54 20.25
C VAL A 405 17.86 -57.36 20.50
N THR A 406 18.74 -57.55 21.48
CA THR A 406 19.97 -56.85 21.93
C THR A 406 21.04 -56.55 20.84
N SER A 407 22.12 -55.77 21.02
CA SER A 407 22.57 -54.77 22.02
C SER A 407 23.94 -54.16 21.58
N GLU A 408 24.46 -53.23 22.39
CA GLU A 408 25.88 -52.82 22.49
C GLU A 408 26.53 -51.99 21.36
N ALA A 409 27.60 -51.28 21.74
CA ALA A 409 28.42 -50.39 20.92
C ALA A 409 29.90 -50.52 21.33
N PRO A 410 30.87 -50.17 20.46
CA PRO A 410 32.29 -50.11 20.82
C PRO A 410 32.80 -48.67 21.00
N THR A 411 33.68 -48.48 21.99
CA THR A 411 34.36 -47.21 22.29
C THR A 411 35.85 -47.29 21.91
N SER A 412 36.44 -46.21 21.38
CA SER A 412 37.90 -46.02 21.40
C SER A 412 38.31 -44.54 21.32
N THR A 413 39.38 -44.20 22.04
CA THR A 413 40.08 -42.91 22.02
C THR A 413 41.41 -43.02 21.25
N PRO A 414 42.08 -41.88 20.99
CA PRO A 414 43.42 -41.75 21.59
C PRO A 414 43.75 -40.36 22.16
N GLU A 415 44.92 -40.28 22.80
CA GLU A 415 45.48 -39.17 23.59
C GLU A 415 46.07 -38.04 22.70
N THR A 416 45.85 -36.74 23.01
CA THR A 416 46.55 -35.85 23.98
C THR A 416 47.89 -35.27 23.50
N THR A 417 47.98 -33.93 23.44
CA THR A 417 49.22 -33.15 23.68
C THR A 417 48.86 -31.69 24.00
N LEU A 418 49.71 -30.96 24.75
CA LEU A 418 49.36 -29.67 25.35
C LEU A 418 50.58 -28.75 25.56
N ALA A 419 50.32 -27.44 25.78
CA ALA A 419 51.24 -26.40 26.26
C ALA A 419 52.35 -25.93 25.26
N PRO A 420 52.99 -24.74 25.46
CA PRO A 420 52.93 -23.87 26.64
C PRO A 420 52.62 -22.38 26.41
N THR A 421 52.20 -21.73 27.50
CA THR A 421 52.07 -20.27 27.68
C THR A 421 53.41 -19.64 28.10
N PRO A 422 53.72 -18.39 27.69
CA PRO A 422 54.77 -17.58 28.32
C PRO A 422 54.20 -16.54 29.31
N THR A 423 54.82 -16.40 30.47
CA THR A 423 54.54 -15.33 31.45
C THR A 423 55.80 -14.57 31.83
N GLY A 424 55.72 -13.24 31.98
CA GLY A 424 56.57 -12.49 32.90
C GLY A 424 57.54 -11.46 32.32
N ALA A 425 57.09 -10.20 32.22
CA ALA A 425 57.85 -8.95 32.37
C ALA A 425 56.85 -7.77 32.35
N GLY A 426 57.00 -6.65 33.05
CA GLY A 426 57.96 -6.29 34.10
C GLY A 426 57.68 -4.84 34.54
N LEU A 427 57.58 -4.57 35.85
CA LEU A 427 57.22 -3.24 36.36
C LEU A 427 58.42 -2.27 36.29
N ILE A 428 58.27 -1.19 35.52
CA ILE A 428 59.11 0.01 35.60
C ILE A 428 58.21 1.25 35.65
N LEU A 429 58.46 2.11 36.63
CA LEU A 429 57.81 3.42 36.75
C LEU A 429 58.57 4.46 35.91
N GLY A 430 57.84 5.26 35.13
CA GLY A 430 58.35 6.36 34.32
C GLY A 430 57.44 7.58 34.41
N ASN A 431 58.03 8.76 34.33
CA ASN A 431 57.34 10.05 34.51
C ASN A 431 56.38 10.39 33.35
N PRO A 432 55.37 11.27 33.58
CA PRO A 432 54.39 11.63 32.54
C PRO A 432 55.02 12.35 31.35
N PRO A 433 54.51 12.14 30.12
CA PRO A 433 54.98 12.82 28.92
C PRO A 433 54.46 14.27 28.82
N GLU A 434 55.23 15.12 28.15
CA GLU A 434 54.89 16.52 27.86
C GLU A 434 53.73 16.67 26.85
N GLU A 435 53.15 17.87 26.79
CA GLU A 435 52.14 18.25 25.81
C GLU A 435 52.67 18.07 24.37
N THR A 436 52.12 17.11 23.65
CA THR A 436 52.42 16.89 22.23
C THR A 436 51.21 17.25 21.37
N LYS A 437 51.45 18.08 20.34
CA LYS A 437 50.41 18.62 19.46
C LYS A 437 49.60 17.51 18.79
N PRO A 438 48.29 17.72 18.50
CA PRO A 438 47.44 16.70 17.92
C PRO A 438 47.96 16.25 16.55
N ILE A 439 48.51 15.03 16.50
CA ILE A 439 48.81 14.34 15.25
C ILE A 439 47.47 14.03 14.59
N CYS A 440 47.25 14.59 13.41
CA CYS A 440 46.12 14.20 12.55
C CYS A 440 46.28 12.73 12.15
N ARG A 441 45.67 11.82 12.92
CA ARG A 441 45.50 10.43 12.50
C ARG A 441 44.67 10.44 11.22
N SER A 442 45.22 9.88 10.15
CA SER A 442 44.45 9.57 8.96
C SER A 442 43.23 8.72 9.36
N ARG A 443 42.05 9.05 8.83
CA ARG A 443 40.88 8.16 8.98
C ARG A 443 41.31 6.77 8.47
N PRO A 444 41.06 5.68 9.22
CA PRO A 444 41.35 4.35 8.70
C PRO A 444 40.56 4.17 7.39
N LYS A 445 41.23 3.64 6.35
CA LYS A 445 40.50 3.16 5.17
C LYS A 445 39.62 2.01 5.64
N MET A 446 38.31 2.24 5.71
CA MET A 446 37.33 1.18 5.87
C MET A 446 37.57 0.14 4.77
N PRO A 447 37.49 -1.18 5.06
CA PRO A 447 37.60 -2.20 4.03
C PRO A 447 36.44 -2.06 3.02
N PRO A 448 36.63 -2.56 1.79
CA PRO A 448 35.51 -2.78 0.89
C PRO A 448 34.62 -3.93 1.40
N PHE A 449 33.42 -4.04 0.84
CA PHE A 449 32.54 -5.20 1.04
C PHE A 449 31.80 -5.54 -0.25
N ARG A 450 31.20 -6.73 -0.31
CA ARG A 450 30.54 -7.24 -1.52
C ARG A 450 29.03 -7.32 -1.37
N ARG A 451 28.31 -7.16 -2.49
CA ARG A 451 26.86 -7.36 -2.59
C ARG A 451 26.46 -7.91 -3.96
N VAL A 452 25.32 -8.60 -4.01
CA VAL A 452 24.65 -8.96 -5.26
C VAL A 452 23.85 -7.74 -5.75
N GLN A 453 24.02 -7.39 -7.02
CA GLN A 453 23.29 -6.32 -7.70
C GLN A 453 22.57 -6.91 -8.92
N VAL A 454 21.35 -6.46 -9.19
CA VAL A 454 20.64 -6.76 -10.45
C VAL A 454 21.08 -5.71 -11.47
N HIS A 455 21.56 -6.15 -12.63
CA HIS A 455 22.06 -5.29 -13.72
C HIS A 455 21.22 -5.37 -15.00
N THR A 456 20.39 -6.41 -15.15
CA THR A 456 19.43 -6.56 -16.25
C THR A 456 18.17 -7.28 -15.79
N TRP A 457 17.02 -6.99 -16.42
CA TRP A 457 15.76 -7.64 -16.09
C TRP A 457 15.66 -9.05 -16.71
N SER A 458 15.53 -10.08 -15.88
CA SER A 458 15.28 -11.46 -16.32
C SER A 458 14.70 -12.35 -15.22
N THR A 459 13.90 -13.34 -15.62
CA THR A 459 13.49 -14.48 -14.78
C THR A 459 14.65 -15.44 -14.48
N ASN A 460 15.80 -15.30 -15.16
CA ASN A 460 17.03 -16.04 -14.90
C ASN A 460 17.94 -15.24 -13.96
N PHE A 461 17.97 -15.63 -12.68
CA PHE A 461 18.76 -14.95 -11.64
C PHE A 461 20.26 -14.82 -11.99
N ARG A 462 20.85 -15.86 -12.59
CA ARG A 462 22.28 -15.88 -12.97
C ARG A 462 22.61 -14.93 -14.12
N ALA A 463 21.63 -14.65 -14.99
CA ALA A 463 21.77 -13.67 -16.07
C ALA A 463 21.47 -12.24 -15.57
N ALA A 464 20.53 -12.10 -14.64
CA ALA A 464 20.08 -10.80 -14.11
C ALA A 464 21.04 -10.16 -13.10
N THR A 465 21.85 -10.96 -12.39
CA THR A 465 22.65 -10.50 -11.25
C THR A 465 24.16 -10.64 -11.43
N GLU A 466 24.91 -9.83 -10.68
CA GLU A 466 26.36 -9.93 -10.52
C GLU A 466 26.76 -9.62 -9.07
N ILE A 467 28.00 -9.94 -8.68
CA ILE A 467 28.56 -9.57 -7.37
C ILE A 467 29.51 -8.39 -7.55
N VAL A 468 29.16 -7.24 -6.97
CA VAL A 468 29.96 -6.00 -7.03
C VAL A 468 30.73 -5.76 -5.73
N GLU A 469 31.91 -5.15 -5.84
CA GLU A 469 32.66 -4.64 -4.70
C GLU A 469 32.31 -3.16 -4.43
N VAL A 470 31.96 -2.86 -3.18
CA VAL A 470 31.66 -1.51 -2.70
C VAL A 470 32.86 -1.02 -1.89
N ALA A 471 33.53 0.03 -2.37
CA ALA A 471 34.86 0.47 -1.91
C ALA A 471 34.95 0.95 -0.43
N LYS A 472 33.84 1.04 0.29
CA LYS A 472 33.74 1.41 1.71
C LYS A 472 32.50 0.75 2.31
N LEU A 473 32.59 0.31 3.57
CA LEU A 473 31.41 0.02 4.41
C LEU A 473 30.45 1.23 4.49
N PRO A 474 29.14 1.01 4.71
CA PRO A 474 28.20 2.08 5.03
C PRO A 474 28.61 2.85 6.30
N THR A 475 28.09 4.06 6.46
CA THR A 475 28.25 4.88 7.66
C THR A 475 26.86 5.27 8.13
N PRO A 476 26.41 4.80 9.31
CA PRO A 476 25.00 4.86 9.67
C PRO A 476 24.55 6.30 9.85
N ALA A 477 23.44 6.66 9.20
CA ALA A 477 22.72 7.89 9.46
C ALA A 477 22.16 7.93 10.90
N ALA A 478 21.67 9.09 11.35
CA ALA A 478 20.92 9.18 12.60
C ALA A 478 19.71 8.22 12.56
N GLY A 479 19.45 7.51 13.66
CA GLY A 479 18.42 6.47 13.72
C GLY A 479 18.80 5.11 13.10
N ASN A 480 19.93 4.99 12.38
CA ASN A 480 20.33 3.75 11.72
C ASN A 480 21.47 2.99 12.44
N VAL A 481 21.65 1.73 12.08
CA VAL A 481 22.82 0.90 12.39
C VAL A 481 23.42 0.32 11.11
N VAL A 482 24.67 -0.14 11.16
CA VAL A 482 25.20 -1.06 10.14
C VAL A 482 25.31 -2.44 10.75
N VAL A 483 24.70 -3.41 10.08
CA VAL A 483 24.76 -4.83 10.42
C VAL A 483 25.73 -5.52 9.46
N LYS A 484 26.63 -6.36 9.99
CA LYS A 484 27.34 -7.36 9.20
C LYS A 484 26.48 -8.60 9.09
N ASN A 485 26.12 -8.99 7.87
CA ASN A 485 25.25 -10.12 7.62
C ASN A 485 26.03 -11.44 7.74
N HIS A 486 25.39 -12.44 8.34
CA HIS A 486 25.94 -13.79 8.53
C HIS A 486 25.00 -14.89 8.03
N PHE A 487 23.70 -14.60 7.94
CA PHE A 487 22.72 -15.51 7.35
C PHE A 487 21.72 -14.74 6.49
N LEU A 488 21.44 -15.24 5.29
CA LEU A 488 20.48 -14.68 4.34
C LEU A 488 19.37 -15.72 4.07
N GLY A 489 18.10 -15.30 4.03
CA GLY A 489 17.02 -16.15 3.54
C GLY A 489 16.87 -16.09 2.00
N ILE A 490 16.53 -17.22 1.37
CA ILE A 490 16.18 -17.27 -0.07
C ILE A 490 14.67 -17.51 -0.25
N ASN A 491 14.05 -16.85 -1.23
CA ASN A 491 12.61 -16.85 -1.47
C ASN A 491 12.29 -17.11 -2.96
N ALA A 492 11.06 -17.54 -3.23
CA ALA A 492 10.59 -17.65 -4.60
C ALA A 492 10.53 -16.28 -5.31
N THR A 493 10.07 -15.27 -4.58
CA THR A 493 9.88 -13.90 -5.06
C THR A 493 11.19 -13.18 -5.39
N ASP A 494 12.36 -13.75 -5.07
CA ASP A 494 13.67 -13.21 -5.46
C ASP A 494 13.83 -13.11 -7.00
N ILE A 495 13.12 -13.96 -7.76
CA ILE A 495 13.06 -13.86 -9.23
C ILE A 495 12.18 -12.71 -9.69
N ASN A 496 11.12 -12.38 -8.95
CA ASN A 496 10.26 -11.24 -9.29
C ASN A 496 11.05 -9.93 -9.15
N ILE A 497 11.98 -9.85 -8.18
CA ILE A 497 12.96 -8.76 -8.05
C ILE A 497 13.86 -8.66 -9.27
N THR A 498 14.35 -9.79 -9.80
CA THR A 498 15.24 -9.78 -10.95
C THR A 498 14.52 -9.55 -12.28
N ASN A 499 13.19 -9.71 -12.34
CA ASN A 499 12.39 -9.55 -13.57
C ASN A 499 11.53 -8.27 -13.60
N GLY A 500 11.90 -7.22 -12.86
CA GLY A 500 11.17 -5.94 -12.84
C GLY A 500 9.79 -5.97 -12.16
N GLY A 501 9.44 -7.08 -11.51
CA GLY A 501 8.20 -7.23 -10.76
C GLY A 501 8.09 -6.22 -9.61
N TYR A 502 6.86 -6.00 -9.12
CA TYR A 502 6.52 -4.94 -8.15
C TYR A 502 6.72 -3.51 -8.68
N GLY A 503 6.59 -3.30 -10.01
CA GLY A 503 6.61 -1.97 -10.63
C GLY A 503 8.01 -1.37 -10.85
N ARG A 504 9.04 -2.21 -10.97
CA ARG A 504 10.44 -1.80 -10.79
C ARG A 504 11.10 -1.57 -12.14
N THR A 505 11.38 -0.30 -12.45
CA THR A 505 11.74 0.18 -13.79
C THR A 505 13.21 0.54 -13.96
N THR A 506 13.94 0.83 -12.87
CA THR A 506 15.33 1.33 -12.90
C THR A 506 16.36 0.24 -12.54
N LEU A 507 17.56 0.36 -13.12
CA LEU A 507 18.71 -0.52 -12.92
C LEU A 507 19.99 0.34 -12.82
N PRO A 508 21.06 -0.12 -12.13
CA PRO A 508 21.19 -1.38 -11.42
C PRO A 508 20.84 -1.30 -9.92
N ILE A 509 20.03 -2.22 -9.41
CA ILE A 509 19.46 -2.22 -8.05
C ILE A 509 20.12 -3.26 -7.13
N ASN A 510 20.06 -3.07 -5.81
CA ASN A 510 20.51 -4.08 -4.85
C ASN A 510 19.60 -5.32 -4.88
N CYS A 511 20.15 -6.52 -4.66
CA CYS A 511 19.39 -7.77 -4.61
C CYS A 511 19.16 -8.26 -3.16
N GLY A 512 18.18 -9.15 -2.97
CA GLY A 512 17.55 -9.43 -1.66
C GLY A 512 16.28 -8.59 -1.48
N LEU A 513 15.19 -9.23 -1.03
CA LEU A 513 13.84 -8.91 -1.53
C LEU A 513 13.36 -7.46 -1.40
N GLU A 514 12.95 -6.87 -2.53
CA GLU A 514 12.12 -5.66 -2.59
C GLU A 514 10.67 -5.99 -2.94
N ALA A 515 9.91 -6.33 -1.91
CA ALA A 515 8.55 -5.85 -1.80
C ALA A 515 8.35 -5.56 -0.30
N GLY A 516 8.00 -4.32 0.04
CA GLY A 516 7.59 -3.85 1.37
C GLY A 516 8.27 -4.43 2.63
N GLN A 517 9.58 -4.69 2.60
CA GLN A 517 10.46 -4.91 3.77
C GLN A 517 10.31 -6.23 4.59
N TRP A 518 10.36 -7.44 4.02
CA TRP A 518 10.30 -8.68 4.86
C TRP A 518 11.45 -9.70 4.76
N ASP A 519 12.40 -9.65 3.84
CA ASP A 519 13.48 -10.66 3.86
C ASP A 519 14.30 -10.62 5.15
N LEU A 520 14.43 -11.74 5.86
CA LEU A 520 15.16 -11.77 7.13
C LEU A 520 16.64 -12.11 6.95
N TYR A 521 17.45 -11.21 7.47
CA TYR A 521 18.89 -11.31 7.56
C TYR A 521 19.28 -11.36 9.02
N VAL A 522 20.20 -12.26 9.39
CA VAL A 522 20.71 -12.35 10.77
C VAL A 522 22.19 -12.01 10.75
N GLY A 523 22.59 -11.12 11.66
CA GLY A 523 23.92 -10.52 11.65
C GLY A 523 24.33 -9.90 12.97
N VAL A 524 25.44 -9.17 12.93
CA VAL A 524 26.04 -8.51 14.09
C VAL A 524 26.09 -7.00 13.83
N VAL A 525 25.59 -6.18 14.75
CA VAL A 525 25.71 -4.71 14.66
C VAL A 525 27.18 -4.30 14.76
N THR A 526 27.73 -3.67 13.71
CA THR A 526 29.14 -3.25 13.65
C THR A 526 29.34 -1.75 13.87
N SER A 527 28.34 -0.93 13.60
CA SER A 527 28.32 0.50 13.94
C SER A 527 26.88 0.98 14.17
N VAL A 528 26.75 2.08 14.90
CA VAL A 528 25.49 2.65 15.36
C VAL A 528 25.52 4.15 15.09
N GLY A 529 24.44 4.69 14.53
CA GLY A 529 24.28 6.11 14.22
C GLY A 529 23.84 6.95 15.41
N GLU A 530 23.72 8.25 15.20
CA GLU A 530 23.28 9.19 16.24
C GLU A 530 21.82 8.93 16.67
N GLY A 531 21.49 9.19 17.94
CA GLY A 531 20.16 8.98 18.51
C GLY A 531 19.75 7.54 18.82
N VAL A 532 20.44 6.53 18.26
CA VAL A 532 20.07 5.11 18.47
C VAL A 532 20.42 4.63 19.88
N THR A 533 19.40 4.16 20.60
CA THR A 533 19.53 3.58 21.96
C THR A 533 19.01 2.14 22.05
N SER A 534 18.26 1.65 21.05
CA SER A 534 17.66 0.30 21.00
C SER A 534 18.64 -0.83 20.64
N ALA A 535 19.81 -0.49 20.11
CA ALA A 535 20.86 -1.44 19.72
C ALA A 535 22.26 -0.86 19.97
N LYS A 536 23.24 -1.76 20.18
CA LYS A 536 24.66 -1.43 20.40
C LYS A 536 25.57 -2.33 19.56
N VAL A 537 26.81 -1.90 19.37
CA VAL A 537 27.83 -2.69 18.65
C VAL A 537 28.04 -4.05 19.34
N ASN A 538 28.10 -5.11 18.53
CA ASN A 538 28.09 -6.54 18.90
C ASN A 538 26.72 -7.14 19.29
N ASP A 539 25.60 -6.41 19.16
CA ASP A 539 24.28 -7.04 19.25
C ASP A 539 24.06 -8.02 18.09
N TYR A 540 23.44 -9.16 18.41
CA TYR A 540 22.90 -10.08 17.40
C TYR A 540 21.49 -9.62 17.05
N VAL A 541 21.28 -9.35 15.76
CA VAL A 541 20.02 -8.82 15.26
C VAL A 541 19.57 -9.62 14.05
N ALA A 542 18.27 -9.90 14.02
CA ALA A 542 17.55 -10.26 12.82
C ALA A 542 16.81 -9.03 12.33
N PHE A 543 16.84 -8.73 11.03
CA PHE A 543 16.26 -7.50 10.48
C PHE A 543 15.75 -7.72 9.07
N GLN A 544 14.83 -6.84 8.65
CA GLN A 544 14.16 -6.94 7.37
C GLN A 544 14.42 -5.67 6.55
N HIS A 545 15.09 -5.84 5.39
CA HIS A 545 15.58 -4.72 4.59
C HIS A 545 15.78 -5.07 3.12
N LEU A 546 15.60 -4.07 2.25
CA LEU A 546 15.97 -4.11 0.84
C LEU A 546 17.47 -4.36 0.67
N GLY A 547 17.85 -5.18 -0.31
CA GLY A 547 19.18 -5.12 -0.90
C GLY A 547 20.27 -5.81 -0.09
N ALA A 548 19.87 -6.64 0.87
CA ALA A 548 20.74 -7.25 1.87
C ALA A 548 21.28 -8.64 1.47
N PHE A 549 21.25 -9.01 0.17
CA PHE A 549 22.22 -9.97 -0.38
C PHE A 549 23.62 -9.32 -0.46
N ALA A 550 24.13 -8.94 0.70
CA ALA A 550 25.32 -8.15 0.92
C ALA A 550 26.03 -8.63 2.19
N GLU A 551 27.35 -8.41 2.27
CA GLU A 551 28.12 -8.71 3.48
C GLU A 551 27.81 -7.73 4.63
N TYR A 552 27.35 -6.52 4.30
CA TYR A 552 26.92 -5.50 5.25
C TYR A 552 25.70 -4.74 4.72
N THR A 553 24.82 -4.30 5.62
CA THR A 553 23.63 -3.52 5.31
C THR A 553 23.44 -2.42 6.34
N GLU A 554 23.05 -1.22 5.91
CA GLU A 554 22.57 -0.17 6.79
C GLU A 554 21.06 -0.31 7.00
N VAL A 555 20.59 -0.22 8.24
CA VAL A 555 19.23 -0.58 8.64
C VAL A 555 18.72 0.41 9.71
N PRO A 556 17.49 0.94 9.60
CA PRO A 556 16.85 1.69 10.69
C PRO A 556 16.75 0.88 11.97
N ALA A 557 17.16 1.46 13.11
CA ALA A 557 17.22 0.76 14.39
C ALA A 557 15.85 0.34 14.95
N THR A 558 14.76 0.87 14.36
CA THR A 558 13.36 0.47 14.58
C THR A 558 12.98 -0.85 13.91
N LYS A 559 13.73 -1.31 12.91
CA LYS A 559 13.49 -2.56 12.15
C LYS A 559 14.31 -3.75 12.64
N LEU A 560 14.94 -3.62 13.82
CA LEU A 560 15.82 -4.63 14.41
C LEU A 560 15.07 -5.51 15.42
N ILE A 561 15.05 -6.82 15.17
CA ILE A 561 14.61 -7.84 16.10
C ILE A 561 15.87 -8.37 16.81
N GLN A 562 16.06 -7.99 18.08
CA GLN A 562 17.17 -8.49 18.92
C GLN A 562 17.09 -10.02 19.06
N THR A 563 18.18 -10.75 18.76
CA THR A 563 18.26 -12.21 18.94
C THR A 563 19.19 -12.60 20.09
N PRO A 564 18.90 -13.69 20.83
CA PRO A 564 19.78 -14.15 21.91
C PRO A 564 21.07 -14.81 21.41
N GLU A 565 21.10 -15.23 20.14
CA GLU A 565 22.24 -15.88 19.48
C GLU A 565 22.32 -15.51 17.99
N LEU A 566 23.52 -15.61 17.42
CA LEU A 566 23.80 -15.43 15.99
C LEU A 566 23.44 -16.72 15.24
N SER A 567 22.16 -16.87 14.87
CA SER A 567 21.57 -18.14 14.47
C SER A 567 20.53 -18.00 13.35
N PRO A 568 20.49 -18.90 12.36
CA PRO A 568 19.53 -18.83 11.26
C PRO A 568 18.11 -19.26 11.67
N ALA A 569 17.92 -19.77 12.89
CA ALA A 569 16.67 -20.36 13.38
C ALA A 569 15.44 -19.43 13.29
N VAL A 570 15.65 -18.11 13.25
CA VAL A 570 14.58 -17.10 13.10
C VAL A 570 14.20 -16.81 11.65
N ILE A 571 15.05 -17.10 10.65
CA ILE A 571 14.82 -16.80 9.22
C ILE A 571 13.56 -17.47 8.64
N PRO A 572 13.18 -18.70 9.03
CA PRO A 572 11.90 -19.27 8.62
C PRO A 572 10.66 -18.51 9.16
N LEU A 573 10.79 -17.69 10.21
CA LEU A 573 9.65 -17.22 10.99
C LEU A 573 9.07 -15.91 10.48
N THR A 574 9.88 -14.87 10.36
CA THR A 574 9.38 -13.49 10.17
C THR A 574 8.80 -13.24 8.79
N VAL A 575 9.19 -14.01 7.77
CA VAL A 575 8.47 -14.13 6.50
C VAL A 575 7.48 -15.29 6.60
N CYS A 576 7.98 -16.52 6.58
CA CYS A 576 7.19 -17.67 6.20
C CYS A 576 6.24 -18.17 7.31
N GLY A 577 6.68 -18.13 8.56
CA GLY A 577 5.83 -18.42 9.72
C GLY A 577 4.73 -17.38 9.91
N VAL A 578 5.10 -16.10 9.92
CA VAL A 578 4.18 -14.95 10.08
C VAL A 578 3.17 -14.92 8.94
N SER A 579 3.62 -15.07 7.69
CA SER A 579 2.76 -15.20 6.50
C SER A 579 1.77 -16.35 6.63
N ALA A 580 2.21 -17.54 7.05
CA ALA A 580 1.29 -18.67 7.25
C ALA A 580 0.26 -18.40 8.36
N SER A 581 0.70 -17.78 9.46
CA SER A 581 -0.14 -17.44 10.62
C SER A 581 -1.21 -16.40 10.26
N LEU A 582 -0.84 -15.36 9.51
CA LEU A 582 -1.76 -14.31 9.03
C LEU A 582 -2.66 -14.80 7.90
N ALA A 583 -2.11 -15.54 6.93
CA ALA A 583 -2.88 -16.03 5.79
C ALA A 583 -3.97 -17.02 6.21
N LEU A 584 -3.71 -17.91 7.17
CA LEU A 584 -4.73 -18.82 7.69
C LEU A 584 -5.83 -18.10 8.48
N GLU A 585 -5.49 -17.02 9.19
CA GLU A 585 -6.42 -16.29 10.04
C GLU A 585 -7.21 -15.24 9.27
N LYS A 586 -6.54 -14.25 8.68
CA LYS A 586 -7.14 -13.05 8.08
C LYS A 586 -7.79 -13.36 6.73
N ALA A 587 -7.07 -14.05 5.85
CA ALA A 587 -7.62 -14.45 4.53
C ALA A 587 -8.38 -15.78 4.62
N GLY A 588 -7.80 -16.79 5.26
CA GLY A 588 -8.38 -18.13 5.34
C GLY A 588 -9.61 -18.23 6.23
N ASP A 589 -9.70 -17.41 7.28
CA ASP A 589 -10.72 -17.52 8.35
C ASP A 589 -10.81 -18.96 8.90
N MET A 590 -9.65 -19.62 9.07
CA MET A 590 -9.53 -21.04 9.37
C MET A 590 -10.26 -21.42 10.66
N LYS A 591 -11.12 -22.44 10.59
CA LYS A 591 -11.85 -23.00 11.75
C LYS A 591 -11.19 -24.30 12.20
N THR A 592 -11.88 -25.05 13.05
CA THR A 592 -11.45 -26.36 13.55
C THR A 592 -12.28 -27.48 12.92
N ASN A 593 -11.71 -28.69 12.77
CA ASN A 593 -12.30 -29.84 12.08
C ASN A 593 -12.51 -29.64 10.55
N GLU A 594 -11.73 -28.76 9.92
CA GLU A 594 -11.76 -28.50 8.48
C GLU A 594 -10.83 -29.44 7.70
N THR A 595 -11.18 -29.74 6.45
CA THR A 595 -10.24 -30.31 5.46
C THR A 595 -9.43 -29.17 4.85
N VAL A 596 -8.14 -29.10 5.21
CA VAL A 596 -7.20 -28.06 4.78
C VAL A 596 -6.21 -28.62 3.76
N PHE A 597 -6.18 -28.05 2.56
CA PHE A 597 -5.17 -28.36 1.54
C PHE A 597 -4.00 -27.37 1.59
N VAL A 598 -2.78 -27.87 1.46
CA VAL A 598 -1.56 -27.06 1.40
C VAL A 598 -0.76 -27.43 0.15
N SER A 599 -0.70 -26.49 -0.80
CA SER A 599 0.24 -26.57 -1.94
C SER A 599 1.67 -26.34 -1.46
N ALA A 600 2.66 -26.89 -2.17
CA ALA A 600 4.08 -26.79 -1.83
C ALA A 600 4.40 -27.09 -0.33
N ALA A 601 3.67 -28.00 0.31
CA ALA A 601 3.57 -28.11 1.76
C ALA A 601 4.92 -28.36 2.48
N ALA A 602 5.89 -28.97 1.81
CA ALA A 602 7.23 -29.21 2.37
C ALA A 602 8.21 -28.02 2.17
N GLY A 603 7.74 -26.89 1.63
CA GLY A 603 8.53 -25.67 1.41
C GLY A 603 8.51 -24.71 2.59
N ALA A 604 9.15 -23.54 2.40
CA ALA A 604 9.43 -22.55 3.44
C ALA A 604 8.19 -22.07 4.22
N THR A 605 7.10 -21.73 3.53
CA THR A 605 5.81 -21.29 4.14
C THR A 605 4.87 -22.47 4.38
N GLY A 606 4.77 -23.40 3.43
CA GLY A 606 3.87 -24.55 3.53
C GLY A 606 4.05 -25.39 4.80
N GLN A 607 5.28 -25.53 5.30
CA GLN A 607 5.57 -26.25 6.55
C GLN A 607 4.86 -25.62 7.76
N PHE A 608 4.69 -24.30 7.79
CA PHE A 608 4.02 -23.59 8.88
C PHE A 608 2.51 -23.67 8.72
N VAL A 609 2.00 -23.49 7.50
CA VAL A 609 0.57 -23.65 7.19
C VAL A 609 0.08 -25.04 7.63
N ALA A 610 0.81 -26.09 7.25
CA ALA A 610 0.49 -27.46 7.62
C ALA A 610 0.48 -27.68 9.15
N GLN A 611 1.52 -27.22 9.86
CA GLN A 611 1.62 -27.38 11.32
C GLN A 611 0.56 -26.56 12.06
N LEU A 612 0.29 -25.31 11.65
CA LEU A 612 -0.71 -24.45 12.29
C LEU A 612 -2.13 -25.00 12.06
N ALA A 613 -2.44 -25.53 10.88
CA ALA A 613 -3.70 -26.23 10.63
C ALA A 613 -3.83 -27.51 11.47
N LYS A 614 -2.77 -28.33 11.63
CA LYS A 614 -2.78 -29.47 12.56
C LYS A 614 -2.99 -29.05 14.01
N LEU A 615 -2.36 -27.95 14.45
CA LEU A 615 -2.52 -27.40 15.80
C LEU A 615 -3.94 -26.85 16.05
N ALA A 616 -4.64 -26.39 15.00
CA ALA A 616 -6.05 -26.03 15.04
C ALA A 616 -7.02 -27.23 15.01
N GLY A 617 -6.52 -28.48 14.97
CA GLY A 617 -7.35 -29.68 14.95
C GLY A 617 -7.94 -30.01 13.57
N ASN A 618 -7.33 -29.53 12.48
CA ASN A 618 -7.79 -29.80 11.12
C ASN A 618 -7.17 -31.08 10.53
N HIS A 619 -7.82 -31.61 9.49
CA HIS A 619 -7.27 -32.66 8.63
C HIS A 619 -6.49 -32.00 7.50
N VAL A 620 -5.20 -32.32 7.35
CA VAL A 620 -4.29 -31.62 6.44
C VAL A 620 -3.84 -32.52 5.30
N ILE A 621 -4.10 -32.04 4.09
CA ILE A 621 -3.61 -32.60 2.82
C ILE A 621 -2.40 -31.77 2.38
N GLY A 622 -1.25 -32.41 2.15
CA GLY A 622 0.00 -31.71 1.82
C GLY A 622 0.62 -32.17 0.49
N ALA A 623 0.53 -31.34 -0.55
CA ALA A 623 1.07 -31.67 -1.87
C ALA A 623 2.58 -31.35 -1.97
N CYS A 624 3.38 -32.31 -2.43
CA CYS A 624 4.83 -32.16 -2.56
C CYS A 624 5.44 -32.99 -3.72
N SER A 625 6.73 -32.78 -3.98
CA SER A 625 7.43 -33.21 -5.20
C SER A 625 8.33 -34.45 -5.05
N SER A 626 8.42 -35.08 -3.87
CA SER A 626 9.27 -36.26 -3.63
C SER A 626 8.82 -37.08 -2.41
N ASP A 627 9.22 -38.36 -2.37
CA ASP A 627 8.94 -39.26 -1.24
C ASP A 627 9.64 -38.80 0.06
N GLU A 628 10.80 -38.17 -0.07
CA GLU A 628 11.52 -37.52 1.03
C GLU A 628 10.67 -36.40 1.66
N LYS A 629 10.01 -35.59 0.81
CA LYS A 629 9.05 -34.57 1.25
C LYS A 629 7.79 -35.18 1.84
N VAL A 630 7.32 -36.32 1.34
CA VAL A 630 6.22 -37.09 1.97
C VAL A 630 6.62 -37.53 3.38
N ALA A 631 7.83 -38.09 3.57
CA ALA A 631 8.32 -38.50 4.89
C ALA A 631 8.48 -37.30 5.85
N TYR A 632 9.02 -36.18 5.35
CA TYR A 632 9.10 -34.93 6.10
C TYR A 632 7.72 -34.44 6.56
N LEU A 633 6.72 -34.40 5.68
CA LEU A 633 5.35 -33.98 6.03
C LEU A 633 4.69 -34.90 7.07
N LYS A 634 4.91 -36.22 7.00
CA LYS A 634 4.49 -37.15 8.07
C LYS A 634 5.14 -36.80 9.42
N SER A 635 6.40 -36.35 9.42
CA SER A 635 7.09 -35.89 10.63
C SER A 635 6.59 -34.55 11.19
N LEU A 636 5.76 -33.83 10.43
CA LEU A 636 5.01 -32.64 10.86
C LEU A 636 3.55 -32.95 11.26
N GLY A 637 3.12 -34.22 11.18
CA GLY A 637 1.75 -34.65 11.51
C GLY A 637 0.71 -34.43 10.40
N VAL A 638 1.14 -34.22 9.15
CA VAL A 638 0.23 -34.12 7.99
C VAL A 638 -0.41 -35.48 7.72
N ASP A 639 -1.75 -35.50 7.68
CA ASP A 639 -2.54 -36.71 7.57
C ASP A 639 -2.44 -37.34 6.17
N ARG A 640 -2.61 -36.52 5.12
CA ARG A 640 -2.49 -36.95 3.71
C ARG A 640 -1.44 -36.15 2.93
N PRO A 641 -0.16 -36.48 3.09
CA PRO A 641 0.85 -36.03 2.14
C PRO A 641 0.64 -36.75 0.79
N ILE A 642 0.82 -36.02 -0.32
CA ILE A 642 0.64 -36.50 -1.69
C ILE A 642 1.90 -36.17 -2.50
N ASN A 643 2.54 -37.18 -3.11
CA ASN A 643 3.60 -36.93 -4.08
C ASN A 643 2.98 -36.78 -5.48
N TYR A 644 2.74 -35.53 -5.91
CA TYR A 644 2.08 -35.24 -7.19
C TYR A 644 2.91 -35.64 -8.44
N LYS A 645 4.13 -36.14 -8.26
CA LYS A 645 4.94 -36.75 -9.35
C LYS A 645 4.77 -38.27 -9.45
N LYS A 646 3.93 -38.87 -8.60
CA LYS A 646 3.59 -40.30 -8.56
C LYS A 646 2.09 -40.58 -8.45
N GLU A 647 1.34 -39.65 -7.87
CA GLU A 647 -0.10 -39.74 -7.63
C GLU A 647 -0.81 -38.64 -8.43
N ASP A 648 -1.90 -38.98 -9.12
CA ASP A 648 -2.80 -37.97 -9.72
C ASP A 648 -3.53 -37.24 -8.59
N LEU A 649 -3.15 -35.98 -8.35
CA LEU A 649 -3.72 -35.14 -7.30
C LEU A 649 -5.24 -34.98 -7.45
N SER A 650 -5.76 -34.83 -8.67
CA SER A 650 -7.19 -34.61 -8.90
C SER A 650 -7.99 -35.90 -8.66
N ALA A 651 -7.45 -37.04 -9.08
CA ALA A 651 -8.03 -38.35 -8.78
C ALA A 651 -8.01 -38.66 -7.27
N VAL A 652 -6.90 -38.38 -6.57
CA VAL A 652 -6.78 -38.54 -5.12
C VAL A 652 -7.77 -37.65 -4.38
N LEU A 653 -7.82 -36.35 -4.69
CA LEU A 653 -8.76 -35.42 -4.04
C LEU A 653 -10.21 -35.88 -4.23
N LYS A 654 -10.60 -36.24 -5.45
CA LYS A 654 -11.96 -36.70 -5.76
C LYS A 654 -12.33 -38.03 -5.10
N ALA A 655 -11.38 -38.93 -4.89
CA ALA A 655 -11.63 -40.27 -4.34
C ALA A 655 -11.59 -40.31 -2.80
N GLU A 656 -10.69 -39.55 -2.18
CA GLU A 656 -10.50 -39.53 -0.72
C GLU A 656 -11.29 -38.41 -0.02
N TYR A 657 -11.64 -37.33 -0.74
CA TYR A 657 -12.32 -36.14 -0.19
C TYR A 657 -13.57 -35.77 -1.00
N PRO A 658 -14.61 -36.64 -1.03
CA PRO A 658 -15.82 -36.43 -1.84
C PRO A 658 -16.61 -35.18 -1.44
N ASP A 659 -16.54 -34.75 -0.17
CA ASP A 659 -17.15 -33.52 0.34
C ASP A 659 -16.33 -32.24 0.01
N GLY A 660 -15.10 -32.42 -0.49
CA GLY A 660 -14.20 -31.37 -0.95
C GLY A 660 -13.32 -30.73 0.13
N ILE A 661 -12.54 -29.73 -0.29
CA ILE A 661 -11.61 -28.96 0.55
C ILE A 661 -12.31 -27.73 1.15
N ASN A 662 -12.27 -27.52 2.47
CA ASN A 662 -12.89 -26.36 3.13
C ASN A 662 -11.98 -25.11 3.10
N LEU A 663 -10.67 -25.32 3.13
CA LEU A 663 -9.67 -24.25 3.04
C LEU A 663 -8.45 -24.75 2.26
N ALA A 664 -7.98 -23.98 1.28
CA ALA A 664 -6.76 -24.27 0.55
C ALA A 664 -5.77 -23.12 0.67
N PHE A 665 -4.50 -23.46 0.90
CA PHE A 665 -3.37 -22.54 0.77
C PHE A 665 -2.67 -22.83 -0.58
N GLU A 666 -2.91 -21.97 -1.56
CA GLU A 666 -2.37 -22.11 -2.92
C GLU A 666 -1.25 -21.09 -3.17
N SER A 667 -0.05 -21.59 -3.47
CA SER A 667 1.16 -20.82 -3.71
C SER A 667 1.90 -21.26 -4.98
N VAL A 668 1.25 -22.01 -5.88
CA VAL A 668 1.86 -22.67 -7.03
C VAL A 668 1.23 -22.27 -8.35
N GLY A 669 -0.10 -22.14 -8.42
CA GLY A 669 -0.84 -21.89 -9.65
C GLY A 669 -0.98 -23.11 -10.56
N GLY A 670 -1.45 -22.87 -11.79
CA GLY A 670 -1.51 -23.90 -12.84
C GLY A 670 -2.40 -25.09 -12.48
N GLU A 671 -1.92 -26.31 -12.79
CA GLU A 671 -2.68 -27.56 -12.58
C GLU A 671 -2.91 -27.89 -11.09
N LEU A 672 -2.06 -27.43 -10.16
CA LEU A 672 -2.29 -27.62 -8.73
C LEU A 672 -3.47 -26.77 -8.24
N PHE A 673 -3.47 -25.48 -8.56
CA PHE A 673 -4.61 -24.59 -8.30
C PHE A 673 -5.89 -25.12 -8.96
N LYS A 674 -5.81 -25.59 -10.21
CA LYS A 674 -6.95 -26.20 -10.92
C LYS A 674 -7.47 -27.47 -10.22
N ALA A 675 -6.60 -28.36 -9.75
CA ALA A 675 -7.02 -29.58 -9.04
C ALA A 675 -7.70 -29.25 -7.69
N VAL A 676 -7.25 -28.20 -7.00
CA VAL A 676 -7.91 -27.67 -5.79
C VAL A 676 -9.27 -27.07 -6.12
N LEU A 677 -9.33 -26.17 -7.10
CA LEU A 677 -10.55 -25.50 -7.55
C LEU A 677 -11.63 -26.49 -8.02
N ASP A 678 -11.22 -27.56 -8.70
CA ASP A 678 -12.11 -28.60 -9.19
C ASP A 678 -12.66 -29.52 -8.08
N ASN A 679 -12.06 -29.50 -6.87
CA ASN A 679 -12.43 -30.30 -5.70
C ASN A 679 -12.70 -29.43 -4.44
N ILE A 680 -13.04 -28.15 -4.61
CA ILE A 680 -13.37 -27.25 -3.49
C ILE A 680 -14.75 -27.60 -2.89
N ALA A 681 -14.85 -27.56 -1.55
CA ALA A 681 -16.09 -27.81 -0.83
C ALA A 681 -17.13 -26.70 -1.06
N VAL A 682 -18.38 -26.96 -0.67
CA VAL A 682 -19.38 -25.90 -0.52
C VAL A 682 -18.92 -24.94 0.59
N LEU A 683 -19.00 -23.62 0.33
CA LEU A 683 -18.41 -22.53 1.14
C LEU A 683 -16.89 -22.61 1.30
N GLY A 684 -16.19 -23.42 0.50
CA GLY A 684 -14.74 -23.57 0.58
C GLY A 684 -13.98 -22.31 0.14
N ARG A 685 -12.81 -22.08 0.73
CA ARG A 685 -11.99 -20.88 0.51
C ARG A 685 -10.62 -21.26 -0.05
N ILE A 686 -10.13 -20.54 -1.05
CA ILE A 686 -8.78 -20.69 -1.59
C ILE A 686 -8.02 -19.40 -1.31
N ILE A 687 -7.02 -19.47 -0.43
CA ILE A 687 -6.03 -18.41 -0.24
C ILE A 687 -5.10 -18.45 -1.46
N VAL A 688 -5.07 -17.37 -2.22
CA VAL A 688 -4.11 -17.12 -3.30
C VAL A 688 -2.93 -16.41 -2.66
N PHE A 689 -1.90 -17.20 -2.32
CA PHE A 689 -0.65 -16.74 -1.70
C PHE A 689 0.45 -16.47 -2.73
N GLY A 690 0.36 -17.08 -3.92
CA GLY A 690 1.33 -16.92 -5.00
C GLY A 690 1.20 -18.00 -6.07
N ASN A 691 2.12 -17.96 -7.02
CA ASN A 691 2.03 -18.71 -8.28
C ASN A 691 3.43 -19.13 -8.78
N VAL A 692 4.22 -19.78 -7.90
CA VAL A 692 5.66 -20.06 -8.15
C VAL A 692 5.96 -20.89 -9.41
N SER A 693 4.97 -21.52 -10.04
CA SER A 693 5.16 -22.17 -11.36
C SER A 693 5.45 -21.18 -12.51
N HIS A 694 5.07 -19.90 -12.38
CA HIS A 694 5.22 -18.90 -13.44
C HIS A 694 6.33 -17.85 -13.20
N TYR A 695 7.00 -17.84 -12.04
CA TYR A 695 8.04 -16.83 -11.76
C TYR A 695 9.34 -17.01 -12.55
N HIS A 696 9.72 -18.25 -12.91
CA HIS A 696 11.06 -18.57 -13.41
C HIS A 696 11.05 -19.29 -14.77
N GLY A 697 11.83 -18.76 -15.72
CA GLY A 697 11.98 -19.32 -17.07
C GLY A 697 10.78 -19.03 -17.99
N ASP A 698 10.73 -19.72 -19.12
CA ASP A 698 9.72 -19.52 -20.18
C ASP A 698 8.37 -20.21 -19.85
N SER A 699 7.85 -20.05 -18.64
CA SER A 699 6.60 -20.70 -18.18
C SER A 699 5.33 -20.25 -18.92
N GLY A 700 5.42 -19.22 -19.77
CA GLY A 700 4.29 -18.66 -20.53
C GLY A 700 3.38 -17.75 -19.69
N PRO A 701 2.30 -17.21 -20.30
CA PRO A 701 1.31 -16.44 -19.58
C PRO A 701 0.52 -17.33 -18.61
N GLU A 702 0.21 -16.81 -17.43
CA GLU A 702 -0.54 -17.55 -16.41
C GLU A 702 -1.94 -17.96 -16.92
N PRO A 703 -2.41 -19.20 -16.65
CA PRO A 703 -3.73 -19.67 -17.06
C PRO A 703 -4.88 -18.81 -16.56
N GLN A 704 -5.44 -17.99 -17.47
CA GLN A 704 -6.58 -17.12 -17.19
C GLN A 704 -7.84 -17.92 -16.84
N TYR A 705 -8.33 -17.77 -15.60
CA TYR A 705 -9.47 -18.51 -15.07
C TYR A 705 -10.80 -17.84 -15.46
N GLY A 706 -11.39 -18.29 -16.56
CA GLY A 706 -12.59 -17.69 -17.16
C GLY A 706 -13.94 -18.20 -16.65
N TYR A 707 -14.98 -18.03 -17.48
CA TYR A 707 -16.38 -18.29 -17.15
C TYR A 707 -16.68 -19.68 -16.52
N GLN A 708 -15.97 -20.74 -16.93
CA GLN A 708 -16.19 -22.08 -16.36
C GLN A 708 -15.79 -22.15 -14.88
N GLN A 709 -14.69 -21.49 -14.51
CA GLN A 709 -14.21 -21.38 -13.14
C GLN A 709 -15.17 -20.52 -12.30
N ASN A 710 -15.61 -19.37 -12.82
CA ASN A 710 -16.63 -18.54 -12.17
C ASN A 710 -17.92 -19.33 -11.89
N ARG A 711 -18.37 -20.17 -12.84
CA ARG A 711 -19.54 -21.03 -12.66
C ARG A 711 -19.33 -22.15 -11.62
N LYS A 712 -18.10 -22.68 -11.46
CA LYS A 712 -17.79 -23.63 -10.38
C LYS A 712 -17.85 -22.96 -9.01
N MET A 713 -17.27 -21.78 -8.87
CA MET A 713 -17.31 -21.00 -7.62
C MET A 713 -18.75 -20.64 -7.24
N GLN A 714 -19.56 -20.18 -8.20
CA GLN A 714 -20.99 -19.94 -8.02
C GLN A 714 -21.74 -21.20 -7.54
N LEU A 715 -21.48 -22.36 -8.15
CA LEU A 715 -22.11 -23.65 -7.79
C LEU A 715 -21.54 -24.30 -6.51
N ARG A 716 -20.65 -23.60 -5.79
CA ARG A 716 -20.13 -23.98 -4.48
C ARG A 716 -20.28 -22.89 -3.43
N SER A 717 -20.69 -21.68 -3.79
CA SER A 717 -20.55 -20.48 -2.94
C SER A 717 -19.14 -20.32 -2.37
N ALA A 718 -18.13 -20.73 -3.15
CA ALA A 718 -16.72 -20.72 -2.76
C ALA A 718 -16.06 -19.38 -3.11
N SER A 719 -14.96 -19.03 -2.43
CA SER A 719 -14.22 -17.77 -2.64
C SER A 719 -12.73 -17.96 -2.92
N LEU A 720 -12.20 -17.28 -3.93
CA LEU A 720 -10.76 -16.96 -3.99
C LEU A 720 -10.50 -15.76 -3.09
N ARG A 721 -9.39 -15.76 -2.36
CA ARG A 721 -9.00 -14.69 -1.44
C ARG A 721 -7.51 -14.41 -1.58
N GLY A 722 -7.13 -13.25 -2.09
CA GLY A 722 -5.72 -12.85 -2.14
C GLY A 722 -5.16 -12.69 -0.72
N PHE A 723 -3.88 -13.03 -0.52
CA PHE A 723 -3.14 -12.66 0.68
C PHE A 723 -1.82 -12.01 0.30
N LEU A 724 -1.55 -10.83 0.87
CA LEU A 724 -0.29 -10.12 0.70
C LEU A 724 0.14 -9.53 2.05
N LEU A 725 1.36 -9.84 2.49
CA LEU A 725 1.80 -9.56 3.87
C LEU A 725 1.77 -8.08 4.24
N PHE A 726 1.98 -7.17 3.29
CA PHE A 726 2.01 -5.72 3.50
C PHE A 726 0.71 -5.19 4.11
N HIS A 727 -0.44 -5.70 3.66
CA HIS A 727 -1.76 -5.27 4.13
C HIS A 727 -2.05 -5.69 5.59
N HIS A 728 -1.15 -6.48 6.19
CA HIS A 728 -1.22 -6.99 7.55
C HIS A 728 -0.01 -6.58 8.41
N ALA A 729 0.79 -5.59 8.00
CA ALA A 729 1.99 -5.16 8.72
C ALA A 729 1.73 -4.84 10.21
N LYS A 730 0.57 -4.28 10.55
CA LYS A 730 0.15 -3.99 11.94
C LYS A 730 -0.04 -5.25 12.80
N ASP A 731 -0.40 -6.38 12.20
CA ASP A 731 -0.65 -7.65 12.88
C ASP A 731 0.63 -8.50 13.06
N VAL A 732 1.72 -8.18 12.34
CA VAL A 732 2.97 -8.95 12.32
C VAL A 732 3.57 -9.21 13.72
N PRO A 733 3.64 -8.24 14.66
CA PRO A 733 4.27 -8.46 15.96
C PRO A 733 3.57 -9.52 16.81
N GLU A 734 2.24 -9.50 16.89
CA GLU A 734 1.44 -10.49 17.64
C GLU A 734 1.63 -11.88 17.05
N HIS A 735 1.52 -12.01 15.73
CA HIS A 735 1.67 -13.29 15.05
C HIS A 735 3.10 -13.85 15.21
N LEU A 736 4.13 -13.00 15.23
CA LEU A 736 5.51 -13.41 15.49
C LEU A 736 5.70 -13.90 16.95
N GLU A 737 5.18 -13.19 17.95
CA GLU A 737 5.24 -13.65 19.34
C GLU A 737 4.53 -15.00 19.52
N ARG A 738 3.35 -15.15 18.92
CA ARG A 738 2.55 -16.39 18.92
C ARG A 738 3.33 -17.58 18.36
N LEU A 739 4.09 -17.38 17.27
CA LEU A 739 4.94 -18.39 16.65
C LEU A 739 6.18 -18.73 17.50
N LEU A 740 6.87 -17.72 18.03
CA LEU A 740 8.02 -17.89 18.92
C LEU A 740 7.65 -18.68 20.18
N LYS A 741 6.46 -18.42 20.74
CA LYS A 741 5.89 -19.19 21.86
C LYS A 741 5.66 -20.66 21.49
N LEU A 742 5.04 -20.95 20.33
CA LEU A 742 4.81 -22.33 19.89
C LEU A 742 6.12 -23.12 19.67
N ILE A 743 7.19 -22.46 19.21
CA ILE A 743 8.52 -23.08 19.06
C ILE A 743 9.15 -23.36 20.42
N LYS A 744 9.08 -22.39 21.35
CA LYS A 744 9.54 -22.56 22.75
C LYS A 744 8.80 -23.66 23.50
N GLU A 745 7.53 -23.89 23.17
CA GLU A 745 6.71 -25.00 23.67
C GLU A 745 6.94 -26.33 22.92
N GLY A 746 7.83 -26.37 21.91
CA GLY A 746 8.13 -27.56 21.10
C GLY A 746 7.02 -28.00 20.14
N LYS A 747 5.96 -27.18 19.98
CA LYS A 747 4.77 -27.48 19.18
C LYS A 747 4.93 -27.15 17.70
N LEU A 748 5.88 -26.28 17.35
CA LEU A 748 6.11 -25.79 16.00
C LEU A 748 7.59 -25.93 15.62
N LYS A 749 7.87 -26.52 14.45
CA LYS A 749 9.21 -26.72 13.91
C LYS A 749 9.49 -25.71 12.80
N ALA A 750 10.59 -24.97 12.94
CA ALA A 750 11.08 -24.03 11.95
C ALA A 750 12.12 -24.70 11.03
N GLY A 751 11.65 -25.42 10.01
CA GLY A 751 12.52 -26.18 9.11
C GLY A 751 13.36 -25.30 8.18
N ILE A 752 14.66 -25.54 8.22
CA ILE A 752 15.67 -25.03 7.29
C ILE A 752 16.14 -26.20 6.42
N ASP A 753 16.46 -25.94 5.15
CA ASP A 753 16.96 -26.96 4.23
C ASP A 753 18.32 -27.52 4.68
N PRO A 754 18.54 -28.85 4.64
CA PRO A 754 19.79 -29.46 5.10
C PRO A 754 20.99 -29.21 4.17
N THR A 755 20.79 -28.59 2.99
CA THR A 755 21.89 -28.22 2.08
C THR A 755 22.52 -26.91 2.53
N GLU A 756 23.78 -26.94 2.94
CA GLU A 756 24.48 -25.71 3.33
C GLU A 756 25.00 -24.95 2.11
N PHE A 757 24.60 -23.68 2.00
CA PHE A 757 25.09 -22.71 1.01
C PHE A 757 25.99 -21.68 1.71
N ARG A 758 27.11 -21.30 1.08
CA ARG A 758 28.16 -20.45 1.68
C ARG A 758 28.64 -19.38 0.70
N GLY A 759 28.67 -18.13 1.16
CA GLY A 759 29.05 -16.96 0.34
C GLY A 759 27.94 -16.49 -0.59
N LEU A 760 28.04 -15.23 -1.04
CA LEU A 760 27.09 -14.63 -2.00
C LEU A 760 27.06 -15.40 -3.33
N GLU A 761 28.19 -16.01 -3.68
CA GLU A 761 28.41 -16.88 -4.84
C GLU A 761 27.44 -18.06 -4.89
N SER A 762 26.91 -18.49 -3.75
CA SER A 762 26.00 -19.64 -3.62
C SER A 762 24.51 -19.29 -3.64
N ILE A 763 24.16 -18.00 -3.67
CA ILE A 763 22.77 -17.53 -3.80
C ILE A 763 22.08 -18.13 -5.05
N PRO A 764 22.69 -18.12 -6.25
CA PRO A 764 22.03 -18.69 -7.43
C PRO A 764 21.90 -20.21 -7.38
N ASP A 765 22.82 -20.92 -6.71
CA ASP A 765 22.73 -22.37 -6.51
C ASP A 765 21.55 -22.75 -5.59
N ALA A 766 21.27 -21.90 -4.59
CA ALA A 766 20.11 -22.06 -3.71
C ALA A 766 18.79 -21.75 -4.43
N ILE A 767 18.76 -20.73 -5.29
CA ILE A 767 17.61 -20.38 -6.13
C ILE A 767 17.33 -21.51 -7.14
N ASP A 768 18.35 -22.04 -7.81
CA ASP A 768 18.22 -23.23 -8.68
C ASP A 768 17.70 -24.45 -7.90
N ARG A 769 18.08 -24.63 -6.62
CA ARG A 769 17.54 -25.69 -5.75
C ARG A 769 16.06 -25.47 -5.42
N LEU A 770 15.61 -24.22 -5.26
CA LEU A 770 14.21 -23.84 -5.08
C LEU A 770 13.39 -24.21 -6.32
N TYR A 771 13.80 -23.73 -7.50
CA TYR A 771 13.05 -23.92 -8.75
C TYR A 771 13.15 -25.34 -9.32
N ALA A 772 14.22 -26.08 -9.02
CA ALA A 772 14.26 -27.53 -9.21
C ALA A 772 13.32 -28.31 -8.25
N GLN A 773 12.56 -27.61 -7.39
CA GLN A 773 11.62 -28.15 -6.40
C GLN A 773 12.27 -29.12 -5.40
N LYS A 774 13.56 -28.94 -5.10
CA LYS A 774 14.35 -29.86 -4.25
C LYS A 774 14.34 -29.50 -2.77
N ASN A 775 14.11 -28.23 -2.42
CA ASN A 775 14.24 -27.75 -1.05
C ASN A 775 13.20 -28.31 -0.06
N ILE A 776 13.59 -28.56 1.18
CA ILE A 776 12.72 -28.93 2.30
C ILE A 776 12.82 -27.83 3.37
N GLY A 777 11.74 -27.12 3.65
CA GLY A 777 11.76 -25.93 4.49
C GLY A 777 12.37 -24.70 3.79
N LYS A 778 12.89 -23.76 4.59
CA LYS A 778 13.48 -22.48 4.15
C LYS A 778 14.94 -22.66 3.76
N LEU A 779 15.30 -22.14 2.58
CA LEU A 779 16.70 -22.07 2.12
C LEU A 779 17.40 -20.89 2.80
N VAL A 780 18.64 -21.12 3.24
CA VAL A 780 19.47 -20.14 3.96
C VAL A 780 20.90 -20.19 3.41
N ILE A 781 21.48 -19.01 3.19
CA ILE A 781 22.90 -18.81 2.86
C ILE A 781 23.65 -18.43 4.15
N ARG A 782 24.87 -18.94 4.34
CA ARG A 782 25.80 -18.49 5.39
C ARG A 782 26.89 -17.58 4.78
N LEU A 783 27.19 -16.46 5.44
CA LEU A 783 28.34 -15.58 5.15
C LEU A 783 29.42 -15.67 6.24
#